data_AF-A0A2V8JDZ1-F1
#
_entry.id   AF-A0A2V8JDZ1-F1
#
_cell.length_a   1.000
_cell.length_b   1.000
_cell.length_c   1.000
_cell.angle_alpha   90.00
_cell.angle_beta   90.00
_cell.angle_gamma   90.00
#
_symmetry.space_group_name_H-M   'P 1'
#
loop_
_entity.id
_entity.type
_entity.pdbx_description
1 polymer ?
#
loop_
_entity_poly.entity_id
_entity_poly.type
_entity_poly.pdbx_seq_one_letter_code
_entity_poly.pdbx_strand_id
1 'polypeptide(L)'
;MLLERIFIHRLIRLLRVAIPILLAAFIAIPAWNYVSRRGQKSQLQRAEELPNNLATRTEGFTFSRTEGGKTLFTIHARTNFGFKDNKYMGEDVDVTVYGTTENESARRIRAKSCSYDQESGDIRFAGDVEFQFDEKTQGHTQELSYNHRDRTVTSSQRTFIEQPGSITGEADRLDYEMNTGLLKLDGNVHLQTAANTRLETGSAVFQRNENWATLRGGVFLKSETGWIRGSSGRADLEPQTYKAKTIVVDGDVTGESKAQNAQDAWKMHAARVEASISPASKPERVKARGKVELDRLLSDSRQVLSGDEIDATLDEAGKVDFLEARQDAQMILGADQTLRSNRIRTTLAGLVETADDSVLQMGDSTVEGRDFYIQRGDIVTFSTTRRTNLRSGERQSSADRTEARFDSRTNTLLELVQTGNFQFRDEQFEGVAQKARFEEGGSVVTLDGSPVVTSSQMRMDAGQIRLNQSNNSFIALRNVNTLTKKTDEPVLVKAARAEGAEDTIVYTDSVQLWRGSAYIKAGRLEVSSKDNRLHAQGRTQSNFDGIRAVSDKLDYDDGLGIAHYVGNVRAQKQGMVLETNDMTVKRREKDVAEVVAIGGVVVSRGGQRGTGEQAVYDAAADTITLTGKNAEVQDRQHGTVEGARLVMKTDGETVVVESGPGKRTVTKHTVK
;
A
#
# COMPACT_ATOMS: atom_id res chain seq x y z
N MET A 1 20.62 -27.03 -58.06
CA MET A 1 19.97 -27.09 -59.39
C MET A 1 18.94 -28.21 -59.39
N LEU A 2 17.66 -27.91 -59.14
CA LEU A 2 16.47 -28.68 -59.57
C LEU A 2 15.18 -28.05 -59.01
N LEU A 3 15.08 -26.71 -58.99
CA LEU A 3 13.83 -26.02 -58.63
C LEU A 3 13.52 -24.78 -59.50
N GLU A 4 14.23 -24.58 -60.61
CA GLU A 4 13.87 -23.54 -61.61
C GLU A 4 13.12 -24.09 -62.83
N ARG A 5 12.98 -25.41 -62.98
CA ARG A 5 12.31 -26.02 -64.15
C ARG A 5 10.83 -26.34 -63.98
N ILE A 6 10.24 -26.18 -62.80
CA ILE A 6 8.79 -26.44 -62.57
C ILE A 6 7.95 -25.14 -62.66
N PHE A 7 8.55 -23.97 -62.44
CA PHE A 7 7.82 -22.70 -62.50
C PHE A 7 7.54 -22.23 -63.95
N ILE A 8 8.48 -22.49 -64.87
CA ILE A 8 8.36 -22.06 -66.27
C ILE A 8 7.29 -22.84 -67.05
N HIS A 9 7.01 -24.10 -66.70
CA HIS A 9 5.97 -24.90 -67.37
C HIS A 9 4.54 -24.58 -66.92
N ARG A 10 4.31 -24.16 -65.67
CA ARG A 10 2.97 -23.72 -65.21
C ARG A 10 2.64 -22.30 -65.67
N LEU A 11 3.64 -21.43 -65.81
CA LEU A 11 3.46 -20.06 -66.32
C LEU A 11 3.10 -20.04 -67.82
N ILE A 12 3.70 -20.94 -68.63
CA ILE A 12 3.39 -21.05 -70.08
C ILE A 12 2.03 -21.71 -70.34
N ARG A 13 1.53 -22.60 -69.44
CA ARG A 13 0.18 -23.17 -69.53
C ARG A 13 -0.92 -22.17 -69.18
N LEU A 14 -0.68 -21.28 -68.20
CA LEU A 14 -1.60 -20.21 -67.82
C LEU A 14 -1.66 -19.10 -68.88
N LEU A 15 -0.52 -18.73 -69.49
CA LEU A 15 -0.48 -17.73 -70.56
C LEU A 15 -1.16 -18.20 -71.87
N ARG A 16 -1.19 -19.50 -72.17
CA ARG A 16 -1.92 -20.06 -73.33
C ARG A 16 -3.45 -20.06 -73.18
N VAL A 17 -3.97 -19.93 -71.96
CA VAL A 17 -5.43 -19.86 -71.70
C VAL A 17 -5.88 -18.42 -71.41
N ALA A 18 -5.06 -17.63 -70.72
CA ALA A 18 -5.40 -16.26 -70.36
C ALA A 18 -5.42 -15.30 -71.56
N ILE A 19 -4.51 -15.47 -72.54
CA ILE A 19 -4.40 -14.56 -73.69
C ILE A 19 -5.59 -14.70 -74.68
N PRO A 20 -6.06 -15.91 -75.04
CA PRO A 20 -7.26 -16.06 -75.87
C PRO A 20 -8.54 -15.61 -75.17
N ILE A 21 -8.65 -15.77 -73.84
CA ILE A 21 -9.81 -15.32 -73.06
C ILE A 21 -9.82 -13.79 -72.93
N LEU A 22 -8.66 -13.16 -72.73
CA LEU A 22 -8.53 -11.70 -72.75
C LEU A 22 -8.80 -11.11 -74.14
N LEU A 23 -8.38 -11.77 -75.23
CA LEU A 23 -8.71 -11.37 -76.60
C LEU A 23 -10.19 -11.61 -76.95
N ALA A 24 -10.80 -12.70 -76.49
CA ALA A 24 -12.23 -12.94 -76.66
C ALA A 24 -13.07 -11.94 -75.85
N ALA A 25 -12.65 -11.56 -74.63
CA ALA A 25 -13.29 -10.50 -73.85
C ALA A 25 -13.10 -9.12 -74.51
N PHE A 26 -11.91 -8.81 -75.04
CA PHE A 26 -11.64 -7.54 -75.73
C PHE A 26 -12.33 -7.43 -77.11
N ILE A 27 -12.72 -8.53 -77.74
CA ILE A 27 -13.52 -8.53 -78.99
C ILE A 27 -15.03 -8.63 -78.68
N ALA A 28 -15.43 -9.32 -77.61
CA ALA A 28 -16.83 -9.43 -77.18
C ALA A 28 -17.38 -8.13 -76.59
N ILE A 29 -16.56 -7.35 -75.86
CA ILE A 29 -16.96 -6.04 -75.31
C ILE A 29 -17.34 -5.04 -76.42
N PRO A 30 -16.57 -4.86 -77.51
CA PRO A 30 -17.00 -4.02 -78.64
C PRO A 30 -18.06 -4.69 -79.52
N ALA A 31 -18.11 -6.02 -79.68
CA ALA A 31 -19.16 -6.68 -80.48
C ALA A 31 -20.55 -6.60 -79.82
N TRP A 32 -20.64 -6.75 -78.49
CA TRP A 32 -21.88 -6.55 -77.74
C TRP A 32 -22.31 -5.07 -77.76
N ASN A 33 -21.35 -4.14 -77.72
CA ASN A 33 -21.60 -2.69 -77.82
C ASN A 33 -21.89 -2.23 -79.27
N TYR A 34 -21.49 -3.00 -80.30
CA TYR A 34 -21.75 -2.73 -81.72
C TYR A 34 -23.12 -3.24 -82.18
N VAL A 35 -23.57 -4.39 -81.67
CA VAL A 35 -24.90 -4.94 -82.00
C VAL A 35 -26.03 -4.22 -81.24
N SER A 36 -25.79 -3.78 -80.00
CA SER A 36 -26.76 -2.93 -79.28
C SER A 36 -26.88 -1.51 -79.84
N ARG A 37 -25.98 -1.10 -80.76
CA ARG A 37 -25.98 0.22 -81.43
C ARG A 37 -26.51 0.22 -82.87
N ARG A 38 -27.01 -0.89 -83.41
CA ARG A 38 -27.60 -0.92 -84.77
C ARG A 38 -29.10 -0.57 -84.79
N GLY A 39 -29.44 0.52 -84.09
CA GLY A 39 -30.78 1.10 -84.04
C GLY A 39 -30.85 2.62 -84.15
N GLN A 40 -29.75 3.36 -84.34
CA GLN A 40 -29.82 4.83 -84.46
C GLN A 40 -28.77 5.40 -85.42
N LYS A 41 -29.25 6.19 -86.39
CA LYS A 41 -28.50 6.84 -87.47
C LYS A 41 -27.74 8.08 -86.96
N SER A 42 -26.67 8.43 -87.69
CA SER A 42 -25.82 9.61 -87.49
C SER A 42 -26.60 10.94 -87.58
N GLN A 43 -26.37 11.84 -86.61
CA GLN A 43 -26.63 13.27 -86.73
C GLN A 43 -25.37 14.06 -86.35
N LEU A 44 -25.02 15.00 -87.23
CA LEU A 44 -24.21 16.19 -87.01
C LEU A 44 -24.48 16.83 -85.65
N GLN A 45 -23.45 17.47 -85.05
CA GLN A 45 -23.49 18.26 -83.81
C GLN A 45 -24.86 18.28 -83.13
N ARG A 46 -25.08 17.29 -82.26
CA ARG A 46 -26.34 17.20 -81.53
C ARG A 46 -26.27 18.25 -80.43
N ALA A 47 -27.09 19.28 -80.56
CA ALA A 47 -27.63 19.97 -79.40
C ALA A 47 -28.00 18.90 -78.36
N GLU A 48 -27.57 19.12 -77.13
CA GLU A 48 -28.04 18.46 -75.92
C GLU A 48 -29.43 17.87 -76.14
N GLU A 49 -29.52 16.54 -76.30
CA GLU A 49 -30.80 15.88 -76.49
C GLU A 49 -31.59 16.07 -75.20
N LEU A 50 -32.48 17.05 -75.23
CA LEU A 50 -33.56 17.21 -74.27
C LEU A 50 -34.25 15.85 -74.11
N PRO A 51 -34.46 15.35 -72.89
CA PRO A 51 -35.09 14.05 -72.68
C PRO A 51 -36.42 13.98 -73.44
N ASN A 52 -36.77 12.82 -74.01
CA ASN A 52 -37.95 12.62 -74.89
C ASN A 52 -39.32 12.97 -74.27
N ASN A 53 -39.33 13.45 -73.01
CA ASN A 53 -40.49 13.83 -72.22
C ASN A 53 -40.42 15.30 -71.75
N LEU A 54 -39.43 16.08 -72.21
CA LEU A 54 -39.28 17.47 -71.85
C LEU A 54 -40.44 18.27 -72.44
N ALA A 55 -41.26 18.83 -71.56
CA ALA A 55 -42.38 19.68 -71.92
C ALA A 55 -41.94 21.15 -72.05
N THR A 56 -41.02 21.61 -71.20
CA THR A 56 -40.64 23.02 -71.09
C THR A 56 -39.19 23.20 -70.65
N ARG A 57 -38.50 24.19 -71.23
CA ARG A 57 -37.24 24.77 -70.71
C ARG A 57 -37.51 26.21 -70.30
N THR A 58 -37.09 26.61 -69.11
CA THR A 58 -37.33 27.97 -68.58
C THR A 58 -36.06 28.50 -67.92
N GLU A 59 -35.63 29.70 -68.30
CA GLU A 59 -34.55 30.43 -67.62
C GLU A 59 -35.12 31.24 -66.45
N GLY A 60 -34.38 31.30 -65.33
CA GLY A 60 -34.80 32.05 -64.14
C GLY A 60 -36.05 31.46 -63.47
N PHE A 61 -36.07 30.15 -63.26
CA PHE A 61 -37.22 29.43 -62.72
C PHE A 61 -37.30 29.55 -61.20
N THR A 62 -38.50 29.82 -60.69
CA THR A 62 -38.80 29.83 -59.25
C THR A 62 -40.05 29.00 -58.99
N PHE A 63 -39.97 28.05 -58.06
CA PHE A 63 -41.09 27.22 -57.63
C PHE A 63 -41.20 27.22 -56.11
N SER A 64 -42.38 27.51 -55.58
CA SER A 64 -42.66 27.46 -54.14
C SER A 64 -43.81 26.50 -53.85
N ARG A 65 -43.66 25.68 -52.81
CA ARG A 65 -44.73 24.83 -52.29
C ARG A 65 -45.32 25.46 -51.04
N THR A 66 -46.62 25.69 -51.02
CA THR A 66 -47.35 26.27 -49.87
C THR A 66 -48.45 25.31 -49.44
N GLU A 67 -48.53 25.04 -48.14
CA GLU A 67 -49.57 24.19 -47.54
C GLU A 67 -50.07 24.85 -46.26
N GLY A 68 -51.39 24.88 -46.05
CA GLY A 68 -51.99 25.52 -44.87
C GLY A 68 -51.64 27.01 -44.70
N GLY A 69 -51.34 27.72 -45.79
CA GLY A 69 -50.95 29.14 -45.77
C GLY A 69 -49.47 29.40 -45.41
N LYS A 70 -48.65 28.35 -45.24
CA LYS A 70 -47.21 28.46 -44.99
C LYS A 70 -46.41 27.94 -46.17
N THR A 71 -45.44 28.72 -46.63
CA THR A 71 -44.49 28.26 -47.67
C THR A 71 -43.52 27.29 -47.03
N LEU A 72 -43.44 26.09 -47.59
CA LEU A 72 -42.69 24.96 -47.10
C LEU A 72 -41.25 24.97 -47.62
N PHE A 73 -41.10 25.21 -48.92
CA PHE A 73 -39.81 25.41 -49.58
C PHE A 73 -39.97 26.23 -50.86
N THR A 74 -38.88 26.87 -51.28
CA THR A 74 -38.74 27.57 -52.56
C THR A 74 -37.50 27.07 -53.27
N ILE A 75 -37.64 26.67 -54.54
CA ILE A 75 -36.56 26.28 -55.45
C ILE A 75 -36.34 27.41 -56.44
N HIS A 76 -35.13 27.98 -56.44
CA HIS A 76 -34.65 28.86 -57.50
C HIS A 76 -33.65 28.10 -58.37
N ALA A 77 -33.83 28.11 -59.68
CA ALA A 77 -32.93 27.46 -60.64
C ALA A 77 -32.59 28.43 -61.77
N ARG A 78 -31.32 28.43 -62.22
CA ARG A 78 -30.92 29.21 -63.41
C ARG A 78 -31.65 28.70 -64.64
N THR A 79 -31.68 27.38 -64.81
CA THR A 79 -32.40 26.69 -65.89
C THR A 79 -33.26 25.59 -65.29
N ASN A 80 -34.51 25.48 -65.72
CA ASN A 80 -35.38 24.38 -65.34
C ASN A 80 -35.89 23.63 -66.57
N PHE A 81 -35.94 22.32 -66.44
CA PHE A 81 -36.42 21.35 -67.39
C PHE A 81 -37.65 20.65 -66.79
N GLY A 82 -38.84 20.97 -67.29
CA GLY A 82 -40.10 20.35 -66.85
C GLY A 82 -40.44 19.13 -67.70
N PHE A 83 -40.75 18.00 -67.06
CA PHE A 83 -41.17 16.76 -67.73
C PHE A 83 -42.67 16.51 -67.58
N LYS A 84 -43.26 15.74 -68.51
CA LYS A 84 -44.70 15.42 -68.51
C LYS A 84 -45.18 14.57 -67.32
N ASP A 85 -44.26 13.99 -66.55
CA ASP A 85 -44.51 13.10 -65.40
C ASP A 85 -44.42 13.82 -64.03
N ASN A 86 -44.69 15.13 -63.98
CA ASN A 86 -44.58 15.97 -62.77
C ASN A 86 -43.20 15.94 -62.09
N LYS A 87 -42.15 15.66 -62.88
CA LYS A 87 -40.76 15.78 -62.47
C LYS A 87 -40.16 17.06 -63.03
N TYR A 88 -39.36 17.70 -62.19
CA TYR A 88 -38.65 18.92 -62.54
C TYR A 88 -37.15 18.70 -62.35
N MET A 89 -36.34 19.18 -63.28
CA MET A 89 -34.88 19.15 -63.16
C MET A 89 -34.33 20.56 -63.31
N GLY A 90 -33.71 21.08 -62.26
CA GLY A 90 -33.09 22.38 -62.23
C GLY A 90 -31.56 22.29 -62.33
N GLU A 91 -30.96 23.28 -62.98
CA GLU A 91 -29.50 23.52 -63.02
C GLU A 91 -29.16 24.82 -62.29
N ASP A 92 -28.01 24.81 -61.61
CA ASP A 92 -27.51 25.87 -60.73
C ASP A 92 -28.60 26.35 -59.77
N VAL A 93 -28.87 25.51 -58.77
CA VAL A 93 -30.06 25.62 -57.93
C VAL A 93 -29.73 26.16 -56.55
N ASP A 94 -30.66 26.94 -56.02
CA ASP A 94 -30.66 27.47 -54.66
C ASP A 94 -32.04 27.21 -54.05
N VAL A 95 -32.10 26.28 -53.11
CA VAL A 95 -33.33 25.86 -52.45
C VAL A 95 -33.35 26.38 -51.02
N THR A 96 -34.41 27.07 -50.67
CA THR A 96 -34.71 27.51 -49.31
C THR A 96 -35.82 26.65 -48.72
N VAL A 97 -35.56 25.94 -47.63
CA VAL A 97 -36.54 25.16 -46.87
C VAL A 97 -36.91 25.93 -45.61
N TYR A 98 -38.19 26.23 -45.44
CA TYR A 98 -38.67 27.06 -44.33
C TYR A 98 -39.01 26.23 -43.10
N GLY A 99 -38.91 26.87 -41.93
CA GLY A 99 -39.36 26.32 -40.67
C GLY A 99 -40.89 26.18 -40.58
N THR A 100 -41.35 25.33 -39.68
CA THR A 100 -42.78 25.16 -39.38
C THR A 100 -43.32 26.24 -38.44
N THR A 101 -42.42 26.93 -37.74
CA THR A 101 -42.69 28.04 -36.82
C THR A 101 -41.82 29.25 -37.19
N GLU A 102 -42.23 30.46 -36.79
CA GLU A 102 -41.47 31.69 -37.06
C GLU A 102 -40.08 31.71 -36.40
N ASN A 103 -39.88 30.90 -35.35
CA ASN A 103 -38.62 30.81 -34.61
C ASN A 103 -37.64 29.78 -35.19
N GLU A 104 -38.03 29.02 -36.23
CA GLU A 104 -37.18 28.01 -36.84
C GLU A 104 -36.48 28.60 -38.09
N SER A 105 -35.15 28.70 -38.05
CA SER A 105 -34.35 29.26 -39.14
C SER A 105 -34.59 28.53 -40.47
N ALA A 106 -34.61 29.31 -41.55
CA ALA A 106 -34.64 28.74 -42.89
C ALA A 106 -33.32 28.02 -43.22
N ARG A 107 -33.43 26.93 -43.97
CA ARG A 107 -32.30 26.10 -44.39
C ARG A 107 -32.04 26.35 -45.87
N ARG A 108 -30.77 26.41 -46.26
CA ARG A 108 -30.40 26.71 -47.64
C ARG A 108 -29.59 25.56 -48.22
N ILE A 109 -29.89 25.16 -49.44
CA ILE A 109 -29.20 24.09 -50.16
C ILE A 109 -28.87 24.61 -51.56
N ARG A 110 -27.60 24.60 -51.93
CA ARG A 110 -27.11 24.95 -53.27
C ARG A 110 -26.49 23.74 -53.94
N ALA A 111 -26.70 23.56 -55.23
CA ALA A 111 -26.12 22.46 -55.99
C ALA A 111 -26.01 22.79 -57.48
N LYS A 112 -25.19 22.04 -58.21
CA LYS A 112 -25.14 22.11 -59.68
C LYS A 112 -26.43 21.69 -60.34
N SER A 113 -27.13 20.71 -59.75
CA SER A 113 -28.42 20.24 -60.25
C SER A 113 -29.33 19.76 -59.12
N CYS A 114 -30.64 19.86 -59.33
CA CYS A 114 -31.61 19.12 -58.53
C CYS A 114 -32.70 18.47 -59.38
N SER A 115 -33.27 17.38 -58.90
CA SER A 115 -34.53 16.83 -59.38
C SER A 115 -35.58 16.88 -58.27
N TYR A 116 -36.82 17.24 -58.63
CA TYR A 116 -37.96 17.23 -57.72
C TYR A 116 -39.03 16.29 -58.25
N ASP A 117 -39.41 15.31 -57.42
CA ASP A 117 -40.52 14.40 -57.66
C ASP A 117 -41.71 14.81 -56.79
N GLN A 118 -42.79 15.29 -57.43
CA GLN A 118 -43.97 15.76 -56.73
C GLN A 118 -44.78 14.62 -56.06
N GLU A 119 -44.68 13.39 -56.57
CA GLU A 119 -45.42 12.24 -56.05
C GLU A 119 -44.80 11.72 -54.77
N SER A 120 -43.47 11.60 -54.69
CA SER A 120 -42.78 11.18 -53.46
C SER A 120 -42.51 12.34 -52.49
N GLY A 121 -42.39 13.57 -53.01
CA GLY A 121 -41.97 14.73 -52.23
C GLY A 121 -40.45 14.84 -52.04
N ASP A 122 -39.68 14.05 -52.79
CA ASP A 122 -38.22 14.05 -52.76
C ASP A 122 -37.64 15.14 -53.66
N ILE A 123 -36.72 15.92 -53.10
CA ILE A 123 -35.80 16.79 -53.84
C ILE A 123 -34.41 16.19 -53.73
N ARG A 124 -33.82 15.75 -54.85
CA ARG A 124 -32.46 15.20 -54.91
C ARG A 124 -31.52 16.22 -55.53
N PHE A 125 -30.45 16.54 -54.83
CA PHE A 125 -29.40 17.46 -55.20
C PHE A 125 -28.15 16.68 -55.59
N ALA A 126 -27.49 17.07 -56.69
CA ALA A 126 -26.27 16.43 -57.15
C ALA A 126 -25.25 17.43 -57.69
N GLY A 127 -23.98 17.16 -57.36
CA GLY A 127 -22.80 17.92 -57.80
C GLY A 127 -22.54 19.14 -56.94
N ASP A 128 -21.42 19.11 -56.20
CA ASP A 128 -20.95 20.17 -55.30
C ASP A 128 -22.09 20.77 -54.45
N VAL A 129 -22.77 19.90 -53.69
CA VAL A 129 -23.91 20.29 -52.87
C VAL A 129 -23.39 20.97 -51.61
N GLU A 130 -23.78 22.24 -51.40
CA GLU A 130 -23.56 22.99 -50.18
C GLU A 130 -24.88 23.12 -49.42
N PHE A 131 -24.90 22.86 -48.13
CA PHE A 131 -26.09 23.01 -47.30
C PHE A 131 -25.81 23.80 -46.03
N GLN A 132 -26.84 24.50 -45.56
CA GLN A 132 -26.85 25.25 -44.31
C GLN A 132 -28.12 24.87 -43.54
N PHE A 133 -27.95 24.20 -42.40
CA PHE A 133 -29.06 23.70 -41.57
C PHE A 133 -29.56 24.73 -40.55
N ASP A 134 -28.74 25.70 -40.18
CA ASP A 134 -29.10 26.89 -39.42
C ASP A 134 -28.02 27.97 -39.58
N GLU A 135 -28.08 29.05 -38.80
CA GLU A 135 -27.12 30.15 -38.87
C GLU A 135 -25.66 29.73 -38.67
N LYS A 136 -25.40 28.61 -37.99
CA LYS A 136 -24.06 28.18 -37.57
C LYS A 136 -23.62 26.86 -38.18
N THR A 137 -24.54 25.99 -38.59
CA THR A 137 -24.21 24.67 -39.14
C THR A 137 -24.30 24.66 -40.66
N GLN A 138 -23.15 24.44 -41.29
CA GLN A 138 -23.00 24.33 -42.75
C GLN A 138 -22.29 23.03 -43.12
N GLY A 139 -22.37 22.63 -44.38
CA GLY A 139 -21.68 21.44 -44.85
C GLY A 139 -21.69 21.30 -46.36
N HIS A 140 -20.97 20.29 -46.83
CA HIS A 140 -20.91 19.97 -48.25
C HIS A 140 -20.84 18.45 -48.49
N THR A 141 -21.38 18.03 -49.63
CA THR A 141 -21.42 16.62 -50.08
C THR A 141 -21.57 16.57 -51.60
N GLN A 142 -21.43 15.39 -52.19
CA GLN A 142 -21.66 15.20 -53.63
C GLN A 142 -23.14 14.99 -53.99
N GLU A 143 -23.92 14.41 -53.06
CA GLU A 143 -25.34 14.14 -53.25
C GLU A 143 -26.09 14.36 -51.94
N LEU A 144 -27.29 14.95 -52.02
CA LEU A 144 -28.17 15.16 -50.87
C LEU A 144 -29.61 14.93 -51.29
N SER A 145 -30.41 14.29 -50.46
CA SER A 145 -31.85 14.12 -50.70
C SER A 145 -32.63 14.77 -49.55
N TYR A 146 -33.60 15.59 -49.88
CA TYR A 146 -34.54 16.18 -48.94
C TYR A 146 -35.95 15.66 -49.23
N ASN A 147 -36.55 14.95 -48.29
CA ASN A 147 -37.97 14.60 -48.37
C ASN A 147 -38.77 15.64 -47.58
N HIS A 148 -39.66 16.35 -48.28
CA HIS A 148 -40.43 17.39 -47.63
C HIS A 148 -41.52 16.84 -46.68
N ARG A 149 -42.15 15.71 -47.03
CA ARG A 149 -43.23 15.11 -46.22
C ARG A 149 -42.71 14.64 -44.87
N ASP A 150 -41.56 13.97 -44.88
CA ASP A 150 -40.93 13.42 -43.68
C ASP A 150 -40.02 14.45 -42.98
N ARG A 151 -39.70 15.55 -43.67
CA ARG A 151 -38.73 16.58 -43.28
C ARG A 151 -37.38 15.96 -42.89
N THR A 152 -36.90 15.06 -43.74
CA THR A 152 -35.62 14.36 -43.58
C THR A 152 -34.63 14.80 -44.63
N VAL A 153 -33.37 14.94 -44.22
CA VAL A 153 -32.23 15.17 -45.11
C VAL A 153 -31.33 13.95 -45.02
N THR A 154 -30.97 13.38 -46.16
CA THR A 154 -30.10 12.19 -46.22
C THR A 154 -28.99 12.39 -47.25
N SER A 155 -27.81 11.87 -46.96
CA SER A 155 -26.71 11.74 -47.91
C SER A 155 -26.04 10.40 -47.73
N SER A 156 -25.93 9.62 -48.82
CA SER A 156 -25.16 8.38 -48.88
C SER A 156 -23.72 8.57 -49.34
N GLN A 157 -23.28 9.81 -49.48
CA GLN A 157 -21.93 10.19 -49.89
C GLN A 157 -21.18 10.80 -48.72
N ARG A 158 -19.84 10.75 -48.79
CA ARG A 158 -18.98 11.39 -47.79
C ARG A 158 -19.38 12.86 -47.65
N THR A 159 -19.78 13.21 -46.44
CA THR A 159 -20.36 14.50 -46.09
C THR A 159 -19.48 15.17 -45.06
N PHE A 160 -19.16 16.43 -45.30
CA PHE A 160 -18.44 17.29 -44.39
C PHE A 160 -19.42 18.26 -43.74
N ILE A 161 -19.28 18.45 -42.43
CA ILE A 161 -20.11 19.34 -41.63
C ILE A 161 -19.18 20.24 -40.82
N GLU A 162 -19.52 21.50 -40.73
CA GLU A 162 -18.79 22.49 -39.97
C GLU A 162 -19.76 23.37 -39.19
N GLN A 163 -19.41 23.59 -37.93
CA GLN A 163 -19.94 24.66 -37.10
C GLN A 163 -18.76 25.56 -36.71
N PRO A 164 -18.57 26.72 -37.40
CA PRO A 164 -17.40 27.55 -37.23
C PRO A 164 -17.14 27.93 -35.77
N GLY A 165 -15.89 27.79 -35.33
CA GLY A 165 -15.46 28.06 -33.95
C GLY A 165 -15.95 27.03 -32.92
N SER A 166 -16.58 25.92 -33.33
CA SER A 166 -17.10 24.89 -32.43
C SER A 166 -16.61 23.50 -32.79
N ILE A 167 -17.04 22.95 -33.92
CA ILE A 167 -16.75 21.56 -34.31
C ILE A 167 -16.76 21.42 -35.84
N THR A 168 -15.82 20.64 -36.36
CA THR A 168 -15.86 20.13 -37.74
C THR A 168 -16.04 18.62 -37.70
N GLY A 169 -16.66 18.07 -38.74
CA GLY A 169 -16.98 16.65 -38.81
C GLY A 169 -17.01 16.15 -40.24
N GLU A 170 -16.69 14.88 -40.41
CA GLU A 170 -16.89 14.14 -41.65
C GLU A 170 -17.43 12.73 -41.35
N ALA A 171 -18.25 12.21 -42.26
CA ALA A 171 -18.80 10.86 -42.22
C ALA A 171 -19.17 10.38 -43.61
N ASP A 172 -19.27 9.06 -43.81
CA ASP A 172 -19.65 8.45 -45.09
C ASP A 172 -21.14 8.61 -45.39
N ARG A 173 -21.96 8.81 -44.35
CA ARG A 173 -23.41 9.00 -44.45
C ARG A 173 -23.91 10.00 -43.42
N LEU A 174 -24.91 10.77 -43.84
CA LEU A 174 -25.65 11.72 -43.01
C LEU A 174 -27.14 11.42 -43.10
N ASP A 175 -27.81 11.31 -41.96
CA ASP A 175 -29.27 11.34 -41.85
C ASP A 175 -29.67 12.40 -40.82
N TYR A 176 -30.51 13.36 -41.20
CA TYR A 176 -30.98 14.43 -40.33
C TYR A 176 -32.51 14.54 -40.38
N GLU A 177 -33.16 14.31 -39.24
CA GLU A 177 -34.60 14.41 -39.07
C GLU A 177 -34.95 15.75 -38.41
N MET A 178 -35.50 16.69 -39.19
CA MET A 178 -35.73 18.05 -38.72
C MET A 178 -36.80 18.12 -37.61
N ASN A 179 -37.78 17.22 -37.62
CA ASN A 179 -38.88 17.22 -36.66
C ASN A 179 -38.43 16.78 -35.26
N THR A 180 -37.54 15.79 -35.20
CA THR A 180 -37.06 15.22 -33.93
C THR A 180 -35.78 15.92 -33.45
N GLY A 181 -35.04 16.56 -34.36
CA GLY A 181 -33.72 17.12 -34.07
C GLY A 181 -32.62 16.07 -34.04
N LEU A 182 -32.88 14.88 -34.60
CA LEU A 182 -31.96 13.76 -34.65
C LEU A 182 -31.00 13.91 -35.82
N LEU A 183 -29.70 13.99 -35.54
CA LEU A 183 -28.62 13.92 -36.51
C LEU A 183 -27.87 12.61 -36.32
N LYS A 184 -27.72 11.84 -37.39
CA LYS A 184 -26.97 10.59 -37.42
C LYS A 184 -25.87 10.68 -38.48
N LEU A 185 -24.67 10.31 -38.06
CA LEU A 185 -23.48 10.20 -38.88
C LEU A 185 -23.02 8.74 -38.82
N ASP A 186 -22.89 8.08 -39.97
CA ASP A 186 -22.48 6.67 -40.05
C ASP A 186 -21.32 6.48 -41.02
N GLY A 187 -20.39 5.60 -40.64
CA GLY A 187 -19.21 5.23 -41.43
C GLY A 187 -18.09 6.26 -41.33
N ASN A 188 -16.92 5.82 -40.83
CA ASN A 188 -15.70 6.62 -40.69
C ASN A 188 -15.96 8.04 -40.15
N VAL A 189 -16.61 8.13 -38.98
CA VAL A 189 -16.95 9.42 -38.38
C VAL A 189 -15.70 10.01 -37.73
N HIS A 190 -15.25 11.15 -38.23
CA HIS A 190 -14.17 11.93 -37.63
C HIS A 190 -14.70 13.31 -37.25
N LEU A 191 -14.58 13.67 -35.97
CA LEU A 191 -14.95 14.99 -35.47
C LEU A 191 -13.72 15.67 -34.86
N GLN A 192 -13.61 16.98 -35.03
CA GLN A 192 -12.55 17.80 -34.47
C GLN A 192 -13.18 19.03 -33.81
N THR A 193 -12.94 19.22 -32.51
CA THR A 193 -13.42 20.41 -31.80
C THR A 193 -12.47 21.59 -31.93
N ALA A 194 -12.96 22.80 -31.66
CA ALA A 194 -12.14 24.01 -31.60
C ALA A 194 -11.00 23.95 -30.58
N ALA A 195 -11.11 23.09 -29.56
CA ALA A 195 -10.07 22.82 -28.57
C ALA A 195 -9.09 21.71 -29.00
N ASN A 196 -8.94 21.49 -30.31
CA ASN A 196 -8.10 20.45 -30.91
C ASN A 196 -8.37 19.02 -30.44
N THR A 197 -9.57 18.74 -29.90
CA THR A 197 -9.93 17.37 -29.52
C THR A 197 -10.43 16.62 -30.74
N ARG A 198 -9.77 15.52 -31.05
CA ARG A 198 -10.12 14.59 -32.13
C ARG A 198 -10.98 13.47 -31.58
N LEU A 199 -12.06 13.15 -32.27
CA LEU A 199 -12.95 12.03 -31.96
C LEU A 199 -13.11 11.18 -33.21
N GLU A 200 -12.92 9.88 -33.07
CA GLU A 200 -13.12 8.89 -34.14
C GLU A 200 -14.09 7.82 -33.67
N THR A 201 -15.07 7.49 -34.51
CA THR A 201 -16.07 6.45 -34.21
C THR A 201 -16.70 5.86 -35.48
N GLY A 202 -17.35 4.71 -35.36
CA GLY A 202 -18.09 4.10 -36.48
C GLY A 202 -19.44 4.77 -36.76
N SER A 203 -20.10 5.27 -35.71
CA SER A 203 -21.41 5.92 -35.78
C SER A 203 -21.57 6.93 -34.66
N ALA A 204 -22.12 8.10 -34.98
CA ALA A 204 -22.44 9.15 -34.02
C ALA A 204 -23.90 9.57 -34.18
N VAL A 205 -24.61 9.67 -33.06
CA VAL A 205 -25.99 10.14 -32.99
C VAL A 205 -26.04 11.33 -32.06
N PHE A 206 -26.61 12.43 -32.51
CA PHE A 206 -26.86 13.63 -31.72
C PHE A 206 -28.37 13.91 -31.72
N GLN A 207 -28.95 13.97 -30.52
CA GLN A 207 -30.35 14.30 -30.33
C GLN A 207 -30.48 15.70 -29.74
N ARG A 208 -30.78 16.68 -30.61
CA ARG A 208 -30.79 18.10 -30.26
C ARG A 208 -31.82 18.43 -29.18
N ASN A 209 -33.03 17.88 -29.30
CA ASN A 209 -34.16 18.25 -28.44
C ASN A 209 -34.06 17.62 -27.04
N GLU A 210 -33.37 16.49 -26.92
CA GLU A 210 -33.15 15.78 -25.66
C GLU A 210 -31.76 16.03 -25.06
N ASN A 211 -30.91 16.82 -25.74
CA ASN A 211 -29.58 17.24 -25.30
C ASN A 211 -28.64 16.07 -24.96
N TRP A 212 -28.52 15.09 -25.85
CA TRP A 212 -27.54 14.01 -25.68
C TRP A 212 -26.88 13.61 -27.00
N ALA A 213 -25.69 13.03 -26.89
CA ALA A 213 -24.99 12.39 -28.00
C ALA A 213 -24.53 10.97 -27.63
N THR A 214 -24.50 10.06 -28.59
CA THR A 214 -23.93 8.72 -28.42
C THR A 214 -23.01 8.36 -29.57
N LEU A 215 -21.98 7.58 -29.26
CA LEU A 215 -20.96 7.08 -30.18
C LEU A 215 -20.93 5.56 -30.10
N ARG A 216 -20.83 4.88 -31.25
CA ARG A 216 -20.83 3.41 -31.34
C ARG A 216 -19.86 2.92 -32.43
N GLY A 217 -19.48 1.65 -32.32
CA GLY A 217 -18.56 1.02 -33.26
C GLY A 217 -17.10 1.38 -32.98
N GLY A 218 -16.74 1.46 -31.70
CA GLY A 218 -15.44 1.95 -31.25
C GLY A 218 -15.46 3.46 -31.07
N VAL A 219 -14.82 3.92 -30.01
CA VAL A 219 -14.67 5.34 -29.68
C VAL A 219 -13.22 5.59 -29.37
N PHE A 220 -12.63 6.57 -30.03
CA PHE A 220 -11.30 7.09 -29.71
C PHE A 220 -11.39 8.60 -29.58
N LEU A 221 -11.11 9.12 -28.39
CA LEU A 221 -10.97 10.55 -28.16
C LEU A 221 -9.51 10.87 -27.85
N LYS A 222 -8.97 11.91 -28.48
CA LYS A 222 -7.61 12.40 -28.27
C LYS A 222 -7.62 13.90 -28.11
N SER A 223 -7.07 14.38 -26.99
CA SER A 223 -6.81 15.79 -26.72
C SER A 223 -5.32 16.08 -26.83
N GLU A 224 -4.90 17.32 -26.52
CA GLU A 224 -3.49 17.69 -26.42
C GLU A 224 -2.76 16.96 -25.28
N THR A 225 -3.48 16.64 -24.20
CA THR A 225 -2.89 16.08 -22.97
C THR A 225 -3.10 14.59 -22.81
N GLY A 226 -3.89 13.92 -23.66
CA GLY A 226 -4.15 12.50 -23.49
C GLY A 226 -5.07 11.89 -24.53
N TRP A 227 -5.38 10.62 -24.34
CA TRP A 227 -6.33 9.87 -25.14
C TRP A 227 -7.13 8.90 -24.28
N ILE A 228 -8.34 8.58 -24.73
CA ILE A 228 -9.21 7.54 -24.16
C ILE A 228 -9.89 6.79 -25.28
N ARG A 229 -10.00 5.47 -25.14
CA ARG A 229 -10.71 4.59 -26.07
C ARG A 229 -11.66 3.66 -25.35
N GLY A 230 -12.72 3.26 -26.04
CA GLY A 230 -13.69 2.26 -25.58
C GLY A 230 -14.57 1.76 -26.73
N SER A 231 -15.57 0.97 -26.41
CA SER A 231 -16.49 0.37 -27.40
C SER A 231 -17.64 1.32 -27.78
N SER A 232 -18.13 2.08 -26.81
CA SER A 232 -19.20 3.07 -26.99
C SER A 232 -19.04 4.26 -26.04
N GLY A 233 -19.68 5.37 -26.38
CA GLY A 233 -19.70 6.57 -25.56
C GLY A 233 -21.07 7.23 -25.53
N ARG A 234 -21.37 7.92 -24.44
CA ARG A 234 -22.55 8.78 -24.29
C ARG A 234 -22.14 10.10 -23.65
N ALA A 235 -22.68 11.20 -24.15
CA ALA A 235 -22.58 12.49 -23.50
C ALA A 235 -23.98 13.05 -23.26
N ASP A 236 -24.25 13.45 -22.01
CA ASP A 236 -25.39 14.31 -21.70
C ASP A 236 -24.91 15.76 -21.77
N LEU A 237 -25.70 16.62 -22.41
CA LEU A 237 -25.30 17.96 -22.83
C LEU A 237 -26.15 19.03 -22.13
N GLU A 238 -25.56 20.19 -21.92
CA GLU A 238 -26.28 21.38 -21.45
C GLU A 238 -27.23 21.90 -22.54
N PRO A 239 -28.49 22.23 -22.20
CA PRO A 239 -29.41 22.85 -23.15
C PRO A 239 -28.84 24.14 -23.74
N GLN A 240 -29.14 24.41 -25.01
CA GLN A 240 -28.70 25.59 -25.78
C GLN A 240 -27.20 25.66 -26.11
N THR A 241 -26.32 25.36 -25.15
CA THR A 241 -24.87 25.43 -25.35
C THR A 241 -24.30 24.15 -25.95
N TYR A 242 -24.99 23.01 -25.73
CA TYR A 242 -24.57 21.66 -26.11
C TYR A 242 -23.17 21.28 -25.60
N LYS A 243 -22.70 21.95 -24.54
CA LYS A 243 -21.47 21.57 -23.84
C LYS A 243 -21.73 20.28 -23.07
N ALA A 244 -20.75 19.39 -23.02
CA ALA A 244 -20.87 18.16 -22.25
C ALA A 244 -20.97 18.46 -20.75
N LYS A 245 -21.96 17.86 -20.10
CA LYS A 245 -22.15 17.85 -18.64
C LYS A 245 -21.63 16.56 -18.03
N THR A 246 -21.90 15.44 -18.69
CA THR A 246 -21.44 14.11 -18.28
C THR A 246 -21.02 13.35 -19.52
N ILE A 247 -19.88 12.67 -19.43
CA ILE A 247 -19.36 11.80 -20.49
C ILE A 247 -19.18 10.40 -19.91
N VAL A 248 -19.75 9.40 -20.56
CA VAL A 248 -19.59 7.99 -20.22
C VAL A 248 -18.92 7.28 -21.39
N VAL A 249 -17.89 6.48 -21.10
CA VAL A 249 -17.24 5.57 -22.05
C VAL A 249 -17.36 4.17 -21.49
N ASP A 250 -17.80 3.21 -22.31
CA ASP A 250 -18.06 1.82 -21.93
C ASP A 250 -17.28 0.84 -22.83
N GLY A 251 -16.90 -0.30 -22.26
CA GLY A 251 -16.38 -1.47 -22.96
C GLY A 251 -14.87 -1.42 -23.19
N ASP A 252 -14.13 -2.07 -22.29
CA ASP A 252 -12.65 -2.15 -22.28
C ASP A 252 -11.99 -0.78 -22.43
N VAL A 253 -12.34 0.12 -21.51
CA VAL A 253 -11.87 1.49 -21.51
C VAL A 253 -10.40 1.52 -21.15
N THR A 254 -9.60 2.09 -22.03
CA THR A 254 -8.21 2.41 -21.71
C THR A 254 -7.91 3.86 -22.04
N GLY A 255 -7.00 4.46 -21.31
CA GLY A 255 -6.59 5.83 -21.54
C GLY A 255 -5.20 6.13 -21.03
N GLU A 256 -4.63 7.18 -21.58
CA GLU A 256 -3.37 7.75 -21.12
C GLU A 256 -3.52 9.27 -21.00
N SER A 257 -2.99 9.84 -19.93
CA SER A 257 -2.91 11.27 -19.73
C SER A 257 -1.49 11.68 -19.36
N LYS A 258 -0.99 12.74 -19.98
CA LYS A 258 0.30 13.37 -19.68
C LYS A 258 0.04 14.76 -19.15
N ALA A 259 0.59 15.07 -17.98
CA ALA A 259 0.58 16.45 -17.50
C ALA A 259 1.39 17.34 -18.47
N GLN A 260 1.01 18.61 -18.60
CA GLN A 260 1.70 19.59 -19.47
C GLN A 260 3.20 19.73 -19.16
N ASN A 261 3.63 19.33 -17.94
CA ASN A 261 5.02 19.17 -17.56
C ASN A 261 5.37 17.68 -17.58
N ALA A 262 6.02 17.22 -18.65
CA ALA A 262 6.15 15.84 -19.14
C ALA A 262 6.75 14.73 -18.22
N GLN A 263 6.80 14.92 -16.90
CA GLN A 263 7.38 13.93 -15.96
C GLN A 263 6.37 12.92 -15.40
N ASP A 264 5.06 13.23 -15.46
CA ASP A 264 4.00 12.37 -14.92
C ASP A 264 3.08 11.91 -16.04
N ALA A 265 3.05 10.60 -16.28
CA ALA A 265 2.09 9.96 -17.18
C ALA A 265 1.18 9.02 -16.39
N TRP A 266 -0.11 9.07 -16.68
CA TRP A 266 -1.13 8.21 -16.12
C TRP A 266 -1.62 7.26 -17.18
N LYS A 267 -1.72 5.98 -16.86
CA LYS A 267 -2.41 5.00 -17.69
C LYS A 267 -3.54 4.38 -16.89
N MET A 268 -4.67 4.15 -17.55
CA MET A 268 -5.86 3.61 -16.92
C MET A 268 -6.43 2.48 -17.76
N HIS A 269 -6.93 1.45 -17.09
CA HIS A 269 -7.78 0.40 -17.63
C HIS A 269 -9.02 0.24 -16.75
N ALA A 270 -10.21 0.15 -17.35
CA ALA A 270 -11.48 -0.05 -16.66
C ALA A 270 -12.55 -0.61 -17.59
N ALA A 271 -13.62 -1.22 -17.07
CA ALA A 271 -14.77 -1.60 -17.89
C ALA A 271 -15.62 -0.39 -18.34
N ARG A 272 -15.71 0.63 -17.49
CA ARG A 272 -16.51 1.85 -17.71
C ARG A 272 -15.86 3.06 -17.03
N VAL A 273 -15.97 4.22 -17.67
CA VAL A 273 -15.52 5.51 -17.12
C VAL A 273 -16.62 6.54 -17.29
N GLU A 274 -16.93 7.27 -16.22
CA GLU A 274 -17.88 8.38 -16.19
C GLU A 274 -17.16 9.65 -15.70
N ALA A 275 -17.20 10.71 -16.48
CA ALA A 275 -16.62 12.00 -16.15
C ALA A 275 -17.73 13.06 -16.02
N SER A 276 -17.76 13.75 -14.89
CA SER A 276 -18.53 14.99 -14.72
C SER A 276 -17.70 16.17 -15.21
N ILE A 277 -18.32 17.05 -15.97
CA ILE A 277 -17.68 18.20 -16.61
C ILE A 277 -18.30 19.49 -16.06
N SER A 278 -17.44 20.39 -15.61
CA SER A 278 -17.82 21.72 -15.15
C SER A 278 -18.29 22.62 -16.30
N PRO A 279 -19.02 23.73 -16.03
CA PRO A 279 -19.45 24.68 -17.07
C PRO A 279 -18.30 25.33 -17.87
N ALA A 280 -17.09 25.33 -17.29
CA ALA A 280 -15.84 25.75 -17.93
C ALA A 280 -15.23 24.68 -18.86
N SER A 281 -15.96 23.59 -19.13
CA SER A 281 -15.54 22.45 -19.95
C SER A 281 -14.31 21.70 -19.42
N LYS A 282 -14.13 21.68 -18.08
CA LYS A 282 -13.08 20.91 -17.40
C LYS A 282 -13.65 19.75 -16.60
N PRO A 283 -12.99 18.57 -16.55
CA PRO A 283 -13.40 17.48 -15.66
C PRO A 283 -13.29 17.89 -14.19
N GLU A 284 -14.34 17.65 -13.41
CA GLU A 284 -14.37 17.89 -11.95
C GLU A 284 -14.31 16.57 -11.15
N ARG A 285 -14.84 15.48 -11.73
CA ARG A 285 -14.88 14.16 -11.13
C ARG A 285 -14.83 13.09 -12.21
N VAL A 286 -14.03 12.06 -11.99
CA VAL A 286 -13.95 10.88 -12.87
C VAL A 286 -14.18 9.63 -12.03
N LYS A 287 -15.11 8.78 -12.45
CA LYS A 287 -15.41 7.49 -11.83
C LYS A 287 -15.10 6.37 -12.81
N ALA A 288 -14.18 5.50 -12.46
CA ALA A 288 -13.87 4.30 -13.21
C ALA A 288 -14.45 3.08 -12.48
N ARG A 289 -14.96 2.10 -13.23
CA ARG A 289 -15.57 0.88 -12.68
C ARG A 289 -15.20 -0.37 -13.46
N GLY A 290 -15.17 -1.49 -12.74
CA GLY A 290 -14.94 -2.84 -13.24
C GLY A 290 -13.46 -3.14 -13.41
N LYS A 291 -12.84 -3.70 -12.36
CA LYS A 291 -11.41 -4.06 -12.30
C LYS A 291 -10.51 -2.93 -12.81
N VAL A 292 -10.59 -1.79 -12.13
CA VAL A 292 -9.85 -0.60 -12.50
C VAL A 292 -8.39 -0.80 -12.12
N GLU A 293 -7.51 -0.47 -13.05
CA GLU A 293 -6.07 -0.33 -12.81
C GLU A 293 -5.63 1.05 -13.26
N LEU A 294 -4.95 1.78 -12.37
CA LEU A 294 -4.44 3.11 -12.59
C LEU A 294 -2.93 3.12 -12.31
N ASP A 295 -2.14 3.22 -13.36
CA ASP A 295 -0.69 3.33 -13.31
C ASP A 295 -0.29 4.80 -13.34
N ARG A 296 0.44 5.26 -12.32
CA ARG A 296 1.18 6.52 -12.34
C ARG A 296 2.65 6.23 -12.61
N LEU A 297 3.12 6.68 -13.77
CA LEU A 297 4.51 6.62 -14.19
C LEU A 297 5.20 7.93 -13.78
N LEU A 298 6.12 7.82 -12.84
CA LEU A 298 7.05 8.87 -12.44
C LEU A 298 8.42 8.55 -13.06
N SER A 299 9.30 9.55 -13.22
CA SER A 299 10.63 9.39 -13.85
C SER A 299 11.41 8.16 -13.36
N ASP A 300 11.34 7.86 -12.05
CA ASP A 300 12.11 6.79 -11.40
C ASP A 300 11.23 5.78 -10.61
N SER A 301 9.90 5.89 -10.66
CA SER A 301 9.02 4.97 -9.93
C SER A 301 7.67 4.74 -10.61
N ARG A 302 7.11 3.54 -10.42
CA ARG A 302 5.77 3.18 -10.85
C ARG A 302 4.89 2.99 -9.62
N GLN A 303 3.80 3.73 -9.54
CA GLN A 303 2.76 3.50 -8.53
C GLN A 303 1.53 2.95 -9.22
N VAL A 304 0.97 1.88 -8.67
CA VAL A 304 -0.24 1.25 -9.20
C VAL A 304 -1.32 1.36 -8.16
N LEU A 305 -2.48 1.88 -8.53
CA LEU A 305 -3.69 1.85 -7.72
C LEU A 305 -4.74 1.03 -8.46
N SER A 306 -5.36 0.08 -7.77
CA SER A 306 -6.35 -0.82 -8.34
C SER A 306 -7.51 -1.05 -7.38
N GLY A 307 -8.66 -1.46 -7.92
CA GLY A 307 -9.89 -1.78 -7.20
C GLY A 307 -11.06 -1.94 -8.19
N ASP A 308 -12.23 -2.36 -7.73
CA ASP A 308 -13.40 -2.45 -8.62
C ASP A 308 -14.00 -1.08 -8.96
N GLU A 309 -13.81 -0.09 -8.08
CA GLU A 309 -14.15 1.31 -8.35
C GLU A 309 -12.99 2.24 -7.99
N ILE A 310 -12.72 3.23 -8.84
CA ILE A 310 -11.82 4.35 -8.51
C ILE A 310 -12.52 5.67 -8.82
N ASP A 311 -12.62 6.53 -7.81
CA ASP A 311 -13.12 7.90 -7.93
C ASP A 311 -11.95 8.88 -7.84
N ALA A 312 -11.84 9.77 -8.82
CA ALA A 312 -10.90 10.89 -8.84
C ALA A 312 -11.68 12.21 -8.75
N THR A 313 -11.24 13.11 -7.86
CA THR A 313 -11.72 14.50 -7.82
C THR A 313 -10.63 15.42 -8.32
N LEU A 314 -11.01 16.44 -9.09
CA LEU A 314 -10.08 17.38 -9.71
C LEU A 314 -10.40 18.82 -9.26
N ASP A 315 -9.37 19.62 -9.09
CA ASP A 315 -9.48 21.06 -8.78
C ASP A 315 -9.90 21.88 -10.03
N GLU A 316 -10.10 23.19 -9.86
CA GLU A 316 -10.45 24.12 -10.96
C GLU A 316 -9.36 24.19 -12.05
N ALA A 317 -8.12 23.81 -11.75
CA ALA A 317 -7.03 23.73 -12.70
C ALA A 317 -7.04 22.40 -13.49
N GLY A 318 -7.85 21.41 -13.09
CA GLY A 318 -7.91 20.07 -13.67
C GLY A 318 -6.81 19.15 -13.13
N LYS A 319 -6.24 19.46 -11.95
CA LYS A 319 -5.29 18.60 -11.25
C LYS A 319 -6.03 17.70 -10.27
N VAL A 320 -5.56 16.46 -10.11
CA VAL A 320 -6.15 15.51 -9.16
C VAL A 320 -5.92 15.97 -7.72
N ASP A 321 -7.00 16.18 -6.98
CA ASP A 321 -6.98 16.46 -5.53
C ASP A 321 -6.75 15.18 -4.73
N PHE A 322 -7.62 14.20 -4.94
CA PHE A 322 -7.51 12.87 -4.36
C PHE A 322 -8.09 11.80 -5.28
N LEU A 323 -7.59 10.59 -5.07
CA LEU A 323 -8.07 9.34 -5.62
C LEU A 323 -8.63 8.48 -4.48
N GLU A 324 -9.73 7.79 -4.75
CA GLU A 324 -10.30 6.83 -3.81
C GLU A 324 -10.62 5.53 -4.55
N ALA A 325 -9.85 4.49 -4.25
CA ALA A 325 -10.10 3.13 -4.69
C ALA A 325 -10.97 2.40 -3.66
N ARG A 326 -11.95 1.64 -4.15
CA ARG A 326 -12.91 0.89 -3.34
C ARG A 326 -13.10 -0.51 -3.90
N GLN A 327 -13.48 -1.44 -3.02
CA GLN A 327 -13.72 -2.86 -3.32
C GLN A 327 -12.44 -3.55 -3.82
N ASP A 328 -11.83 -4.38 -2.96
CA ASP A 328 -10.56 -5.04 -3.22
C ASP A 328 -9.43 -4.07 -3.64
N ALA A 329 -9.40 -2.90 -3.00
CA ALA A 329 -8.43 -1.87 -3.34
C ALA A 329 -7.01 -2.30 -2.97
N GLN A 330 -6.09 -2.13 -3.94
CA GLN A 330 -4.69 -2.43 -3.77
C GLN A 330 -3.84 -1.29 -4.32
N MET A 331 -2.81 -0.91 -3.56
CA MET A 331 -1.83 0.10 -3.95
C MET A 331 -0.42 -0.47 -3.87
N ILE A 332 0.33 -0.35 -4.97
CA ILE A 332 1.76 -0.65 -5.02
C ILE A 332 2.51 0.66 -4.74
N LEU A 333 3.19 0.71 -3.59
CA LEU A 333 3.88 1.90 -3.09
C LEU A 333 5.36 1.95 -3.54
N GLY A 334 5.95 0.78 -3.82
CA GLY A 334 7.35 0.57 -4.20
C GLY A 334 7.58 -0.87 -4.65
N ALA A 335 8.83 -1.26 -4.89
CA ALA A 335 9.17 -2.59 -5.45
C ALA A 335 8.71 -3.77 -4.58
N ASP A 336 8.70 -3.59 -3.26
CA ASP A 336 8.39 -4.61 -2.24
C ASP A 336 7.32 -4.14 -1.24
N GLN A 337 6.55 -3.10 -1.61
CA GLN A 337 5.59 -2.44 -0.73
C GLN A 337 4.19 -2.47 -1.35
N THR A 338 3.30 -3.24 -0.74
CA THR A 338 1.90 -3.38 -1.18
C THR A 338 0.96 -3.08 -0.02
N LEU A 339 0.01 -2.19 -0.25
CA LEU A 339 -1.10 -1.91 0.65
C LEU A 339 -2.38 -2.51 0.07
N ARG A 340 -3.13 -3.25 0.88
CA ARG A 340 -4.47 -3.79 0.55
C ARG A 340 -5.47 -3.29 1.57
N SER A 341 -6.64 -2.86 1.12
CA SER A 341 -7.79 -2.50 1.96
C SER A 341 -9.05 -2.54 1.11
N ASN A 342 -10.23 -2.58 1.70
CA ASN A 342 -11.47 -2.39 0.95
C ASN A 342 -11.67 -0.91 0.50
N ARG A 343 -10.98 0.04 1.15
CA ARG A 343 -10.94 1.45 0.73
C ARG A 343 -9.55 2.05 0.92
N ILE A 344 -8.97 2.56 -0.15
CA ILE A 344 -7.69 3.31 -0.14
C ILE A 344 -7.94 4.69 -0.73
N ARG A 345 -7.65 5.73 0.05
CA ARG A 345 -7.66 7.12 -0.41
C ARG A 345 -6.23 7.64 -0.51
N THR A 346 -5.89 8.35 -1.58
CA THR A 346 -4.54 8.92 -1.75
C THR A 346 -4.56 10.28 -2.45
N THR A 347 -3.57 11.13 -2.15
CA THR A 347 -3.38 12.44 -2.81
C THR A 347 -2.10 12.46 -3.62
N LEU A 348 -1.99 13.41 -4.56
CA LEU A 348 -0.75 13.62 -5.31
C LEU A 348 0.44 14.07 -4.43
N ALA A 349 0.14 14.66 -3.26
CA ALA A 349 1.13 15.07 -2.27
C ALA A 349 1.67 13.91 -1.41
N GLY A 350 1.22 12.67 -1.66
CA GLY A 350 1.79 11.48 -1.05
C GLY A 350 1.10 11.00 0.22
N LEU A 351 -0.04 11.59 0.60
CA LEU A 351 -0.89 11.06 1.66
C LEU A 351 -1.61 9.80 1.18
N VAL A 352 -1.70 8.77 2.04
CA VAL A 352 -2.47 7.55 1.84
C VAL A 352 -3.24 7.22 3.12
N GLU A 353 -4.54 6.95 3.00
CA GLU A 353 -5.43 6.60 4.10
C GLU A 353 -6.21 5.32 3.78
N THR A 354 -6.52 4.55 4.81
CA THR A 354 -7.43 3.38 4.74
C THR A 354 -8.50 3.51 5.82
N ALA A 355 -9.60 2.77 5.71
CA ALA A 355 -10.71 2.81 6.69
C ALA A 355 -11.11 1.43 7.23
N ASP A 356 -10.92 0.39 6.42
CA ASP A 356 -11.32 -0.99 6.73
C ASP A 356 -10.09 -1.81 7.16
N ASP A 357 -10.29 -3.12 7.31
CA ASP A 357 -9.19 -4.06 7.49
C ASP A 357 -8.17 -3.89 6.36
N SER A 358 -6.92 -3.72 6.77
CA SER A 358 -5.84 -3.25 5.94
C SER A 358 -4.59 -4.05 6.22
N VAL A 359 -3.89 -4.41 5.15
CA VAL A 359 -2.65 -5.16 5.19
C VAL A 359 -1.59 -4.40 4.42
N LEU A 360 -0.54 -3.99 5.11
CA LEU A 360 0.65 -3.39 4.51
C LEU A 360 1.78 -4.42 4.54
N GLN A 361 2.17 -4.88 3.36
CA GLN A 361 3.33 -5.76 3.16
C GLN A 361 4.55 -4.91 2.81
N MET A 362 5.68 -5.15 3.48
CA MET A 362 6.97 -4.49 3.27
C MET A 362 8.08 -5.55 3.33
N GLY A 363 8.51 -6.07 2.18
CA GLY A 363 9.43 -7.22 2.13
C GLY A 363 8.87 -8.42 2.90
N ASP A 364 9.61 -8.91 3.90
CA ASP A 364 9.21 -10.02 4.78
C ASP A 364 8.36 -9.58 5.99
N SER A 365 8.06 -8.28 6.09
CA SER A 365 7.28 -7.72 7.20
C SER A 365 5.85 -7.42 6.78
N THR A 366 4.91 -7.68 7.68
CA THR A 366 3.47 -7.46 7.46
C THR A 366 2.90 -6.66 8.63
N VAL A 367 2.08 -5.66 8.30
CA VAL A 367 1.29 -4.89 9.27
C VAL A 367 -0.18 -5.11 8.96
N GLU A 368 -0.90 -5.70 9.90
CA GLU A 368 -2.33 -5.96 9.81
C GLU A 368 -3.07 -5.06 10.81
N GLY A 369 -4.12 -4.39 10.36
CA GLY A 369 -4.94 -3.55 11.21
C GLY A 369 -5.97 -2.78 10.39
N ARG A 370 -6.24 -1.54 10.77
CA ARG A 370 -7.23 -0.68 10.11
C ARG A 370 -6.88 0.79 10.34
N ASP A 371 -7.54 1.68 9.59
CA ASP A 371 -7.39 3.13 9.75
C ASP A 371 -5.91 3.58 9.62
N PHE A 372 -5.18 3.02 8.64
CA PHE A 372 -3.79 3.39 8.36
C PHE A 372 -3.72 4.80 7.79
N TYR A 373 -2.76 5.58 8.30
CA TYR A 373 -2.40 6.90 7.80
C TYR A 373 -0.92 6.89 7.43
N ILE A 374 -0.61 7.12 6.15
CA ILE A 374 0.75 7.10 5.61
C ILE A 374 1.02 8.43 4.92
N GLN A 375 1.98 9.19 5.42
CA GLN A 375 2.45 10.42 4.77
C GLN A 375 3.83 10.19 4.17
N ARG A 376 3.95 10.39 2.86
CA ARG A 376 5.22 10.29 2.13
C ARG A 376 5.91 11.65 2.01
N GLY A 377 7.25 11.62 1.96
CA GLY A 377 8.15 12.76 1.91
C GLY A 377 9.61 12.29 2.11
N ASP A 378 10.50 13.18 2.55
CA ASP A 378 11.87 12.79 2.95
C ASP A 378 11.86 11.78 4.12
N ILE A 379 10.86 11.92 5.00
CA ILE A 379 10.55 10.95 6.04
C ILE A 379 9.17 10.39 5.74
N VAL A 380 9.09 9.06 5.59
CA VAL A 380 7.81 8.36 5.52
C VAL A 380 7.31 8.17 6.94
N THR A 381 6.09 8.62 7.21
CA THR A 381 5.42 8.36 8.49
C THR A 381 4.26 7.41 8.28
N PHE A 382 4.14 6.43 9.17
CA PHE A 382 3.03 5.50 9.25
C PHE A 382 2.42 5.63 10.63
N SER A 383 1.10 5.73 10.72
CA SER A 383 0.42 5.70 12.00
C SER A 383 -0.94 5.02 11.91
N THR A 384 -1.40 4.53 13.05
CA THR A 384 -2.71 3.90 13.22
C THR A 384 -3.40 4.45 14.46
N THR A 385 -4.72 4.51 14.42
CA THR A 385 -5.54 4.90 15.60
C THR A 385 -6.20 3.70 16.27
N ARG A 386 -5.94 2.50 15.74
CA ARG A 386 -6.55 1.24 16.12
C ARG A 386 -5.49 0.16 16.26
N ARG A 387 -5.89 -0.93 16.92
CA ARG A 387 -5.02 -2.06 17.16
C ARG A 387 -4.40 -2.56 15.86
N THR A 388 -3.09 -2.78 15.91
CA THR A 388 -2.30 -3.32 14.81
C THR A 388 -1.49 -4.51 15.28
N ASN A 389 -1.33 -5.48 14.39
CA ASN A 389 -0.44 -6.62 14.53
C ASN A 389 0.69 -6.47 13.53
N LEU A 390 1.92 -6.55 14.01
CA LEU A 390 3.13 -6.49 13.19
C LEU A 390 3.78 -7.88 13.23
N ARG A 391 4.21 -8.34 12.07
CA ARG A 391 4.98 -9.58 11.90
C ARG A 391 6.22 -9.27 11.09
N SER A 392 7.37 -9.79 11.51
CA SER A 392 8.63 -9.70 10.78
C SER A 392 9.43 -10.97 11.04
N GLY A 393 9.43 -11.89 10.06
CA GLY A 393 9.89 -13.27 10.30
C GLY A 393 9.12 -13.93 11.45
N GLU A 394 9.85 -14.51 12.40
CA GLU A 394 9.28 -15.13 13.60
C GLU A 394 8.83 -14.12 14.68
N ARG A 395 9.20 -12.84 14.54
CA ARG A 395 8.86 -11.80 15.52
C ARG A 395 7.45 -11.29 15.27
N GLN A 396 6.68 -11.18 16.35
CA GLN A 396 5.32 -10.67 16.33
C GLN A 396 5.14 -9.64 17.43
N SER A 397 4.44 -8.55 17.14
CA SER A 397 4.01 -7.59 18.15
C SER A 397 2.60 -7.08 17.88
N SER A 398 1.91 -6.62 18.92
CA SER A 398 0.63 -5.93 18.79
C SER A 398 0.48 -4.83 19.81
N ALA A 399 -0.24 -3.77 19.45
CA ALA A 399 -0.60 -2.66 20.34
C ALA A 399 -1.82 -1.91 19.82
N ASP A 400 -2.43 -1.10 20.68
CA ASP A 400 -3.62 -0.30 20.35
C ASP A 400 -3.34 0.83 19.34
N ARG A 401 -2.09 1.33 19.31
CA ARG A 401 -1.62 2.34 18.37
C ARG A 401 -0.17 2.08 18.01
N THR A 402 0.12 2.17 16.71
CA THR A 402 1.47 2.08 16.16
C THR A 402 1.80 3.35 15.38
N GLU A 403 3.00 3.88 15.59
CA GLU A 403 3.61 4.97 14.84
C GLU A 403 5.00 4.56 14.38
N ALA A 404 5.33 4.78 13.11
CA ALA A 404 6.65 4.47 12.57
C ALA A 404 7.15 5.60 11.65
N ARG A 405 8.47 5.78 11.63
CA ARG A 405 9.16 6.78 10.83
C ARG A 405 10.32 6.12 10.10
N PHE A 406 10.41 6.35 8.79
CA PHE A 406 11.43 5.79 7.92
C PHE A 406 12.11 6.90 7.12
N ASP A 407 13.40 6.77 6.89
CA ASP A 407 14.10 7.58 5.90
C ASP A 407 13.75 7.06 4.51
N SER A 408 13.23 7.92 3.64
CA SER A 408 12.73 7.50 2.32
C SER A 408 13.83 7.17 1.31
N ARG A 409 15.07 7.63 1.54
CA ARG A 409 16.21 7.40 0.65
C ARG A 409 16.90 6.09 0.94
N THR A 410 17.06 5.75 2.21
CA THR A 410 17.75 4.53 2.67
C THR A 410 16.79 3.41 3.02
N ASN A 411 15.49 3.69 3.12
CA ASN A 411 14.46 2.78 3.62
C ASN A 411 14.76 2.25 5.04
N THR A 412 15.47 3.03 5.85
CA THR A 412 15.85 2.64 7.23
C THR A 412 14.82 3.10 8.24
N LEU A 413 14.47 2.22 9.18
CA LEU A 413 13.64 2.55 10.33
C LEU A 413 14.38 3.55 11.25
N LEU A 414 13.82 4.73 11.41
CA LEU A 414 14.30 5.75 12.34
C LEU A 414 13.73 5.51 13.74
N GLU A 415 12.42 5.26 13.81
CA GLU A 415 11.70 5.08 15.07
C GLU A 415 10.41 4.28 14.81
N LEU A 416 10.11 3.33 15.69
CA LEU A 416 8.80 2.67 15.77
C LEU A 416 8.33 2.72 17.22
N VAL A 417 7.10 3.20 17.44
CA VAL A 417 6.47 3.31 18.74
C VAL A 417 5.14 2.57 18.73
N GLN A 418 4.99 1.63 19.65
CA GLN A 418 3.76 0.89 19.87
C GLN A 418 3.24 1.20 21.28
N THR A 419 2.01 1.69 21.39
CA THR A 419 1.44 2.18 22.66
C THR A 419 0.06 1.58 22.92
N GLY A 420 -0.22 1.30 24.18
CA GLY A 420 -1.46 0.68 24.65
C GLY A 420 -1.44 -0.83 24.46
N ASN A 421 -1.60 -1.58 25.56
CA ASN A 421 -1.65 -3.04 25.59
C ASN A 421 -0.58 -3.71 24.71
N PHE A 422 0.66 -3.21 24.75
CA PHE A 422 1.73 -3.72 23.92
C PHE A 422 2.08 -5.15 24.32
N GLN A 423 2.17 -6.03 23.34
CA GLN A 423 2.56 -7.43 23.48
C GLN A 423 3.55 -7.78 22.40
N PHE A 424 4.56 -8.59 22.70
CA PHE A 424 5.48 -9.13 21.72
C PHE A 424 5.84 -10.59 22.01
N ARG A 425 6.26 -11.29 20.95
CA ARG A 425 6.83 -12.62 21.01
C ARG A 425 7.86 -12.80 19.90
N ASP A 426 8.97 -13.44 20.23
CA ASP A 426 9.94 -14.00 19.31
C ASP A 426 10.29 -15.44 19.73
N GLU A 427 11.36 -16.01 19.15
CA GLU A 427 11.79 -17.39 19.45
C GLU A 427 12.19 -17.61 20.92
N GLN A 428 12.73 -16.59 21.59
CA GLN A 428 13.34 -16.70 22.91
C GLN A 428 12.52 -16.01 24.00
N PHE A 429 11.82 -14.94 23.65
CA PHE A 429 11.17 -14.03 24.57
C PHE A 429 9.72 -13.75 24.20
N GLU A 430 8.89 -13.59 25.21
CA GLU A 430 7.58 -12.96 25.11
C GLU A 430 7.43 -11.92 26.20
N GLY A 431 6.64 -10.89 25.96
CA GLY A 431 6.46 -9.86 26.95
C GLY A 431 5.31 -8.91 26.68
N VAL A 432 5.02 -8.11 27.69
CA VAL A 432 3.97 -7.10 27.67
C VAL A 432 4.49 -5.79 28.25
N ALA A 433 3.95 -4.66 27.81
CA ALA A 433 4.23 -3.33 28.35
C ALA A 433 3.08 -2.37 28.01
N GLN A 434 3.08 -1.15 28.56
CA GLN A 434 2.18 -0.10 28.05
C GLN A 434 2.72 0.56 26.78
N LYS A 435 4.05 0.62 26.64
CA LYS A 435 4.70 1.24 25.49
C LYS A 435 5.99 0.51 25.13
N ALA A 436 6.22 0.33 23.85
CA ALA A 436 7.51 -0.06 23.28
C ALA A 436 7.97 0.99 22.29
N ARG A 437 9.27 1.29 22.33
CA ARG A 437 9.96 2.19 21.41
C ARG A 437 11.17 1.45 20.83
N PHE A 438 11.24 1.39 19.52
CA PHE A 438 12.30 0.77 18.75
C PHE A 438 13.09 1.89 18.04
N GLU A 439 14.40 1.89 18.23
CA GLU A 439 15.34 2.89 17.69
C GLU A 439 16.51 2.17 17.01
N GLU A 440 17.37 2.92 16.31
CA GLU A 440 18.59 2.38 15.68
C GLU A 440 18.31 1.18 14.76
N GLY A 441 17.37 1.34 13.82
CA GLY A 441 16.96 0.27 12.92
C GLY A 441 16.21 -0.88 13.62
N GLY A 442 15.79 -0.69 14.87
CA GLY A 442 15.11 -1.69 15.70
C GLY A 442 16.04 -2.50 16.60
N SER A 443 17.34 -2.23 16.59
CA SER A 443 18.31 -2.92 17.44
C SER A 443 18.20 -2.53 18.92
N VAL A 444 17.69 -1.33 19.21
CA VAL A 444 17.45 -0.86 20.58
C VAL A 444 15.95 -0.80 20.84
N VAL A 445 15.51 -1.47 21.91
CA VAL A 445 14.10 -1.53 22.30
C VAL A 445 13.95 -1.04 23.73
N THR A 446 13.09 -0.04 23.94
CA THR A 446 12.74 0.45 25.28
C THR A 446 11.28 0.13 25.57
N LEU A 447 11.05 -0.67 26.61
CA LEU A 447 9.74 -1.04 27.13
C LEU A 447 9.43 -0.23 28.39
N ASP A 448 8.27 0.42 28.44
CA ASP A 448 7.86 1.29 29.55
C ASP A 448 6.40 1.02 29.99
N GLY A 449 6.07 1.50 31.19
CA GLY A 449 4.80 1.27 31.85
C GLY A 449 4.61 -0.17 32.31
N SER A 450 5.42 -0.58 33.29
CA SER A 450 5.38 -1.90 33.91
C SER A 450 5.64 -3.06 32.95
N PRO A 451 6.75 -3.03 32.17
CA PRO A 451 7.11 -4.14 31.31
C PRO A 451 7.33 -5.44 32.07
N VAL A 452 6.91 -6.52 31.43
CA VAL A 452 7.18 -7.89 31.83
C VAL A 452 7.78 -8.61 30.65
N VAL A 453 8.97 -9.18 30.82
CA VAL A 453 9.64 -9.98 29.80
C VAL A 453 9.87 -11.38 30.35
N THR A 454 9.61 -12.38 29.53
CA THR A 454 9.62 -13.78 29.91
C THR A 454 10.37 -14.58 28.87
N SER A 455 11.23 -15.48 29.32
CA SER A 455 11.85 -16.54 28.51
C SER A 455 11.42 -17.92 29.01
N SER A 456 12.02 -18.98 28.44
CA SER A 456 11.83 -20.36 28.91
C SER A 456 12.41 -20.62 30.32
N GLN A 457 13.34 -19.77 30.77
CA GLN A 457 14.08 -19.93 32.03
C GLN A 457 13.74 -18.87 33.07
N MET A 458 13.44 -17.64 32.64
CA MET A 458 13.31 -16.47 33.53
C MET A 458 12.08 -15.63 33.22
N ARG A 459 11.61 -14.90 34.23
CA ARG A 459 10.66 -13.80 34.11
C ARG A 459 11.27 -12.57 34.78
N MET A 460 11.17 -11.43 34.13
CA MET A 460 11.61 -10.13 34.66
C MET A 460 10.47 -9.12 34.60
N ASP A 461 10.21 -8.46 35.72
CA ASP A 461 9.26 -7.36 35.85
C ASP A 461 10.04 -6.09 36.28
N ALA A 462 9.81 -4.94 35.66
CA ALA A 462 10.44 -3.67 36.03
C ALA A 462 9.54 -2.48 35.67
N GLY A 463 9.93 -1.26 36.03
CA GLY A 463 9.27 -0.05 35.54
C GLY A 463 9.72 0.36 34.13
N GLN A 464 10.93 -0.02 33.73
CA GLN A 464 11.45 0.14 32.37
C GLN A 464 12.46 -0.97 32.08
N ILE A 465 12.46 -1.47 30.84
CA ILE A 465 13.48 -2.40 30.34
C ILE A 465 13.98 -1.86 29.00
N ARG A 466 15.27 -1.57 28.90
CA ARG A 466 15.93 -1.21 27.64
C ARG A 466 16.80 -2.39 27.21
N LEU A 467 16.55 -2.90 26.02
CA LEU A 467 17.24 -4.00 25.37
C LEU A 467 18.10 -3.46 24.24
N ASN A 468 19.32 -3.97 24.10
CA ASN A 468 20.16 -3.77 22.94
C ASN A 468 20.46 -5.13 22.32
N GLN A 469 19.87 -5.37 21.15
CA GLN A 469 19.98 -6.64 20.43
C GLN A 469 21.33 -6.81 19.73
N SER A 470 22.04 -5.71 19.44
CA SER A 470 23.33 -5.78 18.73
C SER A 470 24.43 -6.48 19.54
N ASN A 471 24.37 -6.35 20.87
CA ASN A 471 25.31 -6.94 21.80
C ASN A 471 24.63 -7.80 22.88
N ASN A 472 23.35 -8.16 22.66
CA ASN A 472 22.54 -8.98 23.55
C ASN A 472 22.59 -8.53 25.03
N SER A 473 22.50 -7.22 25.27
CA SER A 473 22.53 -6.63 26.61
C SER A 473 21.19 -5.98 26.99
N PHE A 474 20.95 -5.82 28.29
CA PHE A 474 19.78 -5.11 28.79
C PHE A 474 20.06 -4.29 30.04
N ILE A 475 19.22 -3.28 30.26
CA ILE A 475 19.15 -2.50 31.48
C ILE A 475 17.69 -2.46 31.93
N ALA A 476 17.41 -2.98 33.12
CA ALA A 476 16.11 -2.91 33.78
C ALA A 476 16.18 -1.93 34.95
N LEU A 477 15.18 -1.07 35.06
CA LEU A 477 15.12 0.03 36.03
C LEU A 477 13.79 0.06 36.75
N ARG A 478 13.83 0.53 38.00
CA ARG A 478 12.69 0.79 38.88
C ARG A 478 11.99 -0.52 39.28
N ASN A 479 12.19 -0.95 40.53
CA ASN A 479 11.53 -2.12 41.11
C ASN A 479 11.69 -3.40 40.28
N VAL A 480 12.94 -3.74 39.95
CA VAL A 480 13.27 -4.95 39.19
C VAL A 480 12.97 -6.18 40.05
N ASN A 481 12.18 -7.10 39.51
CA ASN A 481 11.95 -8.42 40.04
C ASN A 481 12.34 -9.46 38.97
N THR A 482 13.25 -10.36 39.28
CA THR A 482 13.64 -11.48 38.40
C THR A 482 13.28 -12.80 39.08
N LEU A 483 12.57 -13.68 38.38
CA LEU A 483 12.12 -15.00 38.87
C LEU A 483 12.56 -16.11 37.91
N THR A 484 13.18 -17.17 38.42
CA THR A 484 13.47 -18.38 37.62
C THR A 484 12.23 -19.29 37.53
N LYS A 485 11.95 -19.85 36.35
CA LYS A 485 10.70 -20.59 36.06
C LYS A 485 10.77 -22.12 36.20
N LYS A 486 11.94 -22.73 35.99
CA LYS A 486 12.08 -24.19 35.83
C LYS A 486 13.06 -24.81 36.84
N THR A 487 12.87 -24.55 38.12
CA THR A 487 13.70 -25.13 39.19
C THR A 487 12.82 -25.60 40.34
N ASP A 488 13.21 -26.70 41.01
CA ASP A 488 12.52 -27.22 42.22
C ASP A 488 12.48 -26.18 43.35
N GLU A 489 13.44 -25.24 43.33
CA GLU A 489 13.49 -24.07 44.20
C GLU A 489 13.63 -22.81 43.33
N PRO A 490 12.56 -22.03 43.12
CA PRO A 490 12.63 -20.81 42.34
C PRO A 490 13.51 -19.78 43.04
N VAL A 491 14.31 -19.06 42.25
CA VAL A 491 15.14 -17.96 42.70
C VAL A 491 14.42 -16.66 42.37
N LEU A 492 14.17 -15.84 43.38
CA LEU A 492 13.63 -14.49 43.25
C LEU A 492 14.71 -13.48 43.59
N VAL A 493 14.98 -12.54 42.68
CA VAL A 493 15.86 -11.40 42.93
C VAL A 493 15.05 -10.11 42.82
N LYS A 494 15.17 -9.24 43.82
CA LYS A 494 14.61 -7.88 43.82
C LYS A 494 15.72 -6.86 43.91
N ALA A 495 15.64 -5.80 43.11
CA ALA A 495 16.62 -4.71 43.08
C ALA A 495 16.02 -3.42 42.50
N ALA A 496 16.68 -2.28 42.64
CA ALA A 496 16.25 -1.07 41.94
C ALA A 496 16.68 -1.07 40.46
N ARG A 497 17.78 -1.75 40.15
CA ARG A 497 18.39 -1.84 38.82
C ARG A 497 18.98 -3.22 38.56
N ALA A 498 18.91 -3.68 37.32
CA ALA A 498 19.62 -4.84 36.82
C ALA A 498 20.23 -4.54 35.45
N GLU A 499 21.45 -5.00 35.23
CA GLU A 499 22.16 -4.91 33.96
C GLU A 499 22.59 -6.31 33.56
N GLY A 500 22.20 -6.77 32.39
CA GLY A 500 22.60 -8.07 31.87
C GLY A 500 23.41 -7.92 30.59
N ALA A 501 24.47 -8.73 30.48
CA ALA A 501 25.27 -8.88 29.28
C ALA A 501 25.83 -10.30 29.24
N GLU A 502 25.74 -10.96 28.08
CA GLU A 502 26.18 -12.34 27.90
C GLU A 502 25.57 -13.28 28.96
N ASP A 503 26.40 -13.90 29.81
CA ASP A 503 26.01 -14.85 30.85
C ASP A 503 25.94 -14.23 32.25
N THR A 504 26.04 -12.89 32.37
CA THR A 504 26.14 -12.20 33.65
C THR A 504 25.00 -11.21 33.84
N ILE A 505 24.39 -11.22 35.03
CA ILE A 505 23.44 -10.20 35.47
C ILE A 505 23.96 -9.54 36.75
N VAL A 506 24.08 -8.22 36.71
CA VAL A 506 24.46 -7.36 37.83
C VAL A 506 23.22 -6.64 38.35
N TYR A 507 22.84 -6.93 39.60
CA TYR A 507 21.81 -6.22 40.33
C TYR A 507 22.44 -5.19 41.26
N THR A 508 21.87 -3.99 41.30
CA THR A 508 22.33 -2.91 42.20
C THR A 508 21.16 -2.28 42.94
N ASP A 509 21.50 -1.69 44.09
CA ASP A 509 20.62 -0.89 44.94
C ASP A 509 19.47 -1.69 45.56
N SER A 510 19.57 -1.90 46.88
CA SER A 510 18.60 -2.66 47.68
C SER A 510 18.38 -4.10 47.21
N VAL A 511 19.47 -4.80 46.85
CA VAL A 511 19.39 -6.16 46.31
C VAL A 511 18.95 -7.14 47.39
N GLN A 512 17.97 -7.97 47.06
CA GLN A 512 17.49 -9.07 47.88
C GLN A 512 17.27 -10.30 47.00
N LEU A 513 17.88 -11.43 47.37
CA LEU A 513 17.72 -12.71 46.69
C LEU A 513 17.13 -13.74 47.65
N TRP A 514 16.19 -14.54 47.16
CA TRP A 514 15.60 -15.67 47.88
C TRP A 514 15.64 -16.94 47.03
N ARG A 515 15.98 -18.06 47.67
CA ARG A 515 15.90 -19.42 47.11
C ARG A 515 15.47 -20.36 48.22
N GLY A 516 14.22 -20.82 48.20
CA GLY A 516 13.66 -21.58 49.32
C GLY A 516 13.72 -20.80 50.64
N SER A 517 14.40 -21.36 51.66
CA SER A 517 14.64 -20.72 52.96
C SER A 517 15.91 -19.84 53.00
N ALA A 518 16.74 -19.90 51.95
CA ALA A 518 17.95 -19.11 51.85
C ALA A 518 17.65 -17.68 51.39
N TYR A 519 18.36 -16.71 51.95
CA TYR A 519 18.27 -15.31 51.50
C TYR A 519 19.64 -14.63 51.47
N ILE A 520 19.78 -13.64 50.59
CA ILE A 520 20.91 -12.72 50.53
C ILE A 520 20.38 -11.29 50.43
N LYS A 521 20.97 -10.35 51.17
CA LYS A 521 20.78 -8.90 51.00
C LYS A 521 22.14 -8.25 50.79
N ALA A 522 22.26 -7.39 49.78
CA ALA A 522 23.53 -6.73 49.45
C ALA A 522 23.29 -5.38 48.73
N GLY A 523 24.34 -4.56 48.63
CA GLY A 523 24.32 -3.35 47.81
C GLY A 523 24.44 -3.65 46.31
N ARG A 524 25.22 -4.68 45.97
CA ARG A 524 25.39 -5.20 44.61
C ARG A 524 25.49 -6.71 44.62
N LEU A 525 24.88 -7.34 43.63
CA LEU A 525 24.92 -8.77 43.40
C LEU A 525 25.22 -9.03 41.93
N GLU A 526 26.24 -9.83 41.65
CA GLU A 526 26.59 -10.26 40.30
C GLU A 526 26.40 -11.77 40.21
N VAL A 527 25.67 -12.22 39.19
CA VAL A 527 25.31 -13.62 38.98
C VAL A 527 25.80 -14.03 37.60
N SER A 528 26.67 -15.03 37.54
CA SER A 528 27.17 -15.65 36.31
C SER A 528 26.52 -17.01 36.12
N SER A 529 25.74 -17.18 35.05
CA SER A 529 25.17 -18.49 34.68
C SER A 529 26.18 -19.41 34.02
N LYS A 530 27.28 -18.87 33.49
CA LYS A 530 28.35 -19.65 32.86
C LYS A 530 29.10 -20.51 33.88
N ASP A 531 29.43 -19.90 35.01
CA ASP A 531 30.25 -20.55 36.05
C ASP A 531 29.40 -20.98 37.26
N ASN A 532 28.09 -20.71 37.26
CA ASN A 532 27.19 -20.90 38.41
C ASN A 532 27.69 -20.20 39.68
N ARG A 533 28.22 -18.98 39.53
CA ARG A 533 28.81 -18.19 40.61
C ARG A 533 28.01 -16.94 40.89
N LEU A 534 27.99 -16.57 42.16
CA LEU A 534 27.36 -15.37 42.68
C LEU A 534 28.35 -14.57 43.52
N HIS A 535 28.40 -13.26 43.29
CA HIS A 535 29.28 -12.32 43.97
C HIS A 535 28.43 -11.21 44.59
N ALA A 536 28.32 -11.18 45.92
CA ALA A 536 27.55 -10.20 46.68
C ALA A 536 28.49 -9.26 47.44
N GLN A 537 28.25 -7.96 47.35
CA GLN A 537 29.06 -6.94 48.03
C GLN A 537 28.23 -5.76 48.54
N GLY A 538 28.81 -5.03 49.49
CA GLY A 538 28.17 -3.87 50.11
C GLY A 538 27.35 -4.28 51.32
N ARG A 539 28.05 -4.71 52.37
CA ARG A 539 27.49 -5.12 53.66
C ARG A 539 26.48 -6.27 53.52
N THR A 540 26.96 -7.36 52.93
CA THR A 540 26.17 -8.55 52.62
C THR A 540 25.62 -9.18 53.88
N GLN A 541 24.33 -9.52 53.86
CA GLN A 541 23.67 -10.34 54.86
C GLN A 541 23.16 -11.59 54.18
N SER A 542 23.36 -12.75 54.78
CA SER A 542 22.89 -14.02 54.23
C SER A 542 22.28 -14.91 55.29
N ASN A 543 21.44 -15.83 54.84
CA ASN A 543 21.03 -17.00 55.60
C ASN A 543 21.10 -18.22 54.70
N PHE A 544 21.96 -19.17 55.04
CA PHE A 544 22.03 -20.48 54.38
C PHE A 544 21.85 -21.55 55.44
N ASP A 545 20.78 -22.34 55.33
CA ASP A 545 20.52 -23.51 56.17
C ASP A 545 20.71 -23.24 57.68
N GLY A 546 20.23 -22.07 58.13
CA GLY A 546 20.28 -21.65 59.53
C GLY A 546 21.56 -20.93 59.98
N ILE A 547 22.56 -20.78 59.11
CA ILE A 547 23.71 -19.88 59.33
C ILE A 547 23.34 -18.48 58.85
N ARG A 548 23.19 -17.55 59.79
CA ARG A 548 23.03 -16.12 59.47
C ARG A 548 24.39 -15.46 59.49
N ALA A 549 24.85 -14.91 58.39
CA ALA A 549 26.15 -14.24 58.30
C ALA A 549 26.04 -12.81 57.78
N VAL A 550 26.85 -11.91 58.33
CA VAL A 550 27.07 -10.54 57.83
C VAL A 550 28.55 -10.40 57.47
N SER A 551 28.86 -9.82 56.31
CA SER A 551 30.23 -9.59 55.83
C SER A 551 30.29 -8.41 54.85
N ASP A 552 31.50 -8.00 54.44
CA ASP A 552 31.66 -7.00 53.38
C ASP A 552 31.37 -7.61 51.99
N LYS A 553 31.80 -8.87 51.79
CA LYS A 553 31.64 -9.65 50.56
C LYS A 553 31.21 -11.09 50.83
N LEU A 554 30.51 -11.68 49.88
CA LEU A 554 30.19 -13.10 49.80
C LEU A 554 30.34 -13.57 48.36
N ASP A 555 31.17 -14.57 48.15
CA ASP A 555 31.29 -15.30 46.90
C ASP A 555 30.68 -16.69 47.09
N TYR A 556 29.71 -17.06 46.26
CA TYR A 556 29.04 -18.35 46.32
C TYR A 556 29.22 -19.09 45.00
N ASP A 557 29.67 -20.34 45.09
CA ASP A 557 29.81 -21.27 43.96
C ASP A 557 28.77 -22.37 44.15
N ASP A 558 27.73 -22.38 43.32
CA ASP A 558 26.63 -23.35 43.44
C ASP A 558 27.06 -24.75 42.99
N GLY A 559 28.00 -24.84 42.04
CA GLY A 559 28.53 -26.13 41.57
C GLY A 559 29.34 -26.86 42.63
N LEU A 560 30.06 -26.11 43.47
CA LEU A 560 30.84 -26.66 44.58
C LEU A 560 30.10 -26.63 45.93
N GLY A 561 29.00 -25.90 46.04
CA GLY A 561 28.29 -25.68 47.29
C GLY A 561 29.12 -24.90 48.33
N ILE A 562 29.96 -23.95 47.87
CA ILE A 562 30.90 -23.21 48.72
C ILE A 562 30.46 -21.75 48.82
N ALA A 563 30.28 -21.26 50.04
CA ALA A 563 30.09 -19.84 50.35
C ALA A 563 31.33 -19.27 51.05
N HIS A 564 32.00 -18.30 50.44
CA HIS A 564 33.20 -17.64 50.96
C HIS A 564 32.87 -16.20 51.35
N TYR A 565 33.02 -15.87 52.63
CA TYR A 565 32.73 -14.57 53.21
C TYR A 565 34.05 -13.88 53.54
N VAL A 566 34.16 -12.61 53.15
CA VAL A 566 35.38 -11.81 53.37
C VAL A 566 35.02 -10.45 53.94
N GLY A 567 35.81 -10.02 54.93
CA GLY A 567 35.73 -8.72 55.58
C GLY A 567 34.64 -8.66 56.65
N ASN A 568 35.03 -8.31 57.87
CA ASN A 568 34.12 -8.06 59.00
C ASN A 568 33.04 -9.15 59.19
N VAL A 569 33.43 -10.43 59.05
CA VAL A 569 32.49 -11.55 59.05
C VAL A 569 31.96 -11.77 60.47
N ARG A 570 30.64 -11.79 60.62
CA ARG A 570 29.94 -12.21 61.83
C ARG A 570 28.84 -13.20 61.47
N ALA A 571 29.04 -14.47 61.85
CA ALA A 571 28.12 -15.57 61.60
C ALA A 571 27.45 -16.05 62.88
N GLN A 572 26.20 -16.52 62.78
CA GLN A 572 25.42 -17.05 63.89
C GLN A 572 24.70 -18.35 63.50
N LYS A 573 24.82 -19.39 64.34
CA LYS A 573 24.11 -20.68 64.21
C LYS A 573 23.73 -21.17 65.61
N GLN A 574 22.44 -21.49 65.86
CA GLN A 574 21.95 -22.10 67.12
C GLN A 574 22.48 -21.45 68.43
N GLY A 575 22.57 -20.10 68.47
CA GLY A 575 23.04 -19.35 69.64
C GLY A 575 24.57 -19.17 69.75
N MET A 576 25.33 -19.78 68.86
CA MET A 576 26.76 -19.53 68.69
C MET A 576 27.00 -18.37 67.73
N VAL A 577 27.97 -17.51 68.05
CA VAL A 577 28.41 -16.38 67.23
C VAL A 577 29.89 -16.52 66.93
N LEU A 578 30.25 -16.47 65.65
CA LEU A 578 31.61 -16.53 65.12
C LEU A 578 31.94 -15.18 64.48
N GLU A 579 33.06 -14.58 64.87
CA GLU A 579 33.60 -13.34 64.28
C GLU A 579 34.99 -13.63 63.69
N THR A 580 35.23 -13.19 62.45
CA THR A 580 36.48 -13.44 61.72
C THR A 580 36.62 -12.49 60.51
N ASN A 581 37.79 -12.46 59.87
CA ASN A 581 37.97 -11.71 58.62
C ASN A 581 37.66 -12.53 57.37
N ASP A 582 37.79 -13.85 57.42
CA ASP A 582 37.55 -14.75 56.29
C ASP A 582 36.88 -16.04 56.77
N MET A 583 35.77 -16.41 56.15
CA MET A 583 35.01 -17.61 56.49
C MET A 583 34.59 -18.36 55.23
N THR A 584 34.87 -19.64 55.14
CA THR A 584 34.38 -20.54 54.11
C THR A 584 33.37 -21.52 54.70
N VAL A 585 32.20 -21.62 54.11
CA VAL A 585 31.15 -22.58 54.45
C VAL A 585 30.99 -23.54 53.29
N LYS A 586 31.19 -24.84 53.54
CA LYS A 586 30.93 -25.90 52.56
C LYS A 586 29.62 -26.59 52.87
N ARG A 587 28.78 -26.74 51.86
CA ARG A 587 27.50 -27.43 51.94
C ARG A 587 27.64 -28.84 51.34
N ARG A 588 26.87 -29.78 51.87
CA ARG A 588 26.65 -31.09 51.27
C ARG A 588 25.15 -31.28 51.17
N GLU A 589 24.67 -31.51 49.95
CA GLU A 589 23.22 -31.53 49.65
C GLU A 589 22.53 -30.22 50.05
N LYS A 590 21.71 -30.23 51.10
CA LYS A 590 20.94 -29.07 51.59
C LYS A 590 21.34 -28.62 53.00
N ASP A 591 22.45 -29.11 53.52
CA ASP A 591 22.92 -28.80 54.87
C ASP A 591 24.40 -28.40 54.90
N VAL A 592 24.80 -27.75 56.00
CA VAL A 592 26.17 -27.35 56.27
C VAL A 592 27.00 -28.58 56.62
N ALA A 593 28.11 -28.80 55.90
CA ALA A 593 29.06 -29.88 56.19
C ALA A 593 30.27 -29.38 56.99
N GLU A 594 30.82 -28.24 56.61
CA GLU A 594 32.04 -27.71 57.21
C GLU A 594 32.02 -26.18 57.21
N VAL A 595 32.54 -25.56 58.28
CA VAL A 595 32.84 -24.11 58.31
C VAL A 595 34.29 -23.91 58.71
N VAL A 596 35.06 -23.22 57.89
CA VAL A 596 36.45 -22.85 58.15
C VAL A 596 36.53 -21.33 58.29
N ALA A 597 37.02 -20.82 59.42
CA ALA A 597 37.22 -19.40 59.66
C ALA A 597 38.69 -19.12 59.93
N ILE A 598 39.24 -18.05 59.33
CA ILE A 598 40.65 -17.67 59.45
C ILE A 598 40.81 -16.15 59.56
N GLY A 599 41.90 -15.72 60.20
CA GLY A 599 42.25 -14.30 60.29
C GLY A 599 41.58 -13.61 61.48
N GLY A 600 41.98 -14.00 62.69
CA GLY A 600 41.51 -13.42 63.95
C GLY A 600 40.12 -13.95 64.33
N VAL A 601 40.06 -15.21 64.73
CA VAL A 601 38.81 -15.90 65.01
C VAL A 601 38.38 -15.68 66.46
N VAL A 602 37.11 -15.35 66.65
CA VAL A 602 36.44 -15.32 67.96
C VAL A 602 35.14 -16.13 67.86
N VAL A 603 35.00 -17.16 68.68
CA VAL A 603 33.76 -17.94 68.82
C VAL A 603 33.16 -17.63 70.19
N SER A 604 31.86 -17.37 70.26
CA SER A 604 31.17 -17.12 71.52
C SER A 604 29.82 -17.83 71.58
N ARG A 605 29.48 -18.37 72.75
CA ARG A 605 28.22 -19.08 73.00
C ARG A 605 27.84 -19.01 74.48
N GLY A 606 26.68 -18.42 74.79
CA GLY A 606 26.19 -18.27 76.16
C GLY A 606 27.17 -17.48 77.06
N GLY A 607 28.11 -18.19 77.68
CA GLY A 607 29.21 -17.63 78.49
C GLY A 607 30.62 -18.13 78.16
N GLN A 608 30.77 -18.98 77.12
CA GLN A 608 32.07 -19.45 76.62
C GLN A 608 32.56 -18.55 75.48
N ARG A 609 33.87 -18.24 75.46
CA ARG A 609 34.54 -17.44 74.44
C ARG A 609 35.85 -18.12 74.02
N GLY A 610 35.96 -18.52 72.76
CA GLY A 610 37.17 -19.06 72.15
C GLY A 610 37.84 -18.05 71.22
N THR A 611 39.17 -17.97 71.21
CA THR A 611 39.97 -17.15 70.30
C THR A 611 41.04 -18.01 69.62
N GLY A 612 41.40 -17.70 68.37
CA GLY A 612 42.40 -18.45 67.61
C GLY A 612 42.77 -17.81 66.27
N GLU A 613 43.75 -18.41 65.59
CA GLU A 613 44.12 -18.02 64.22
C GLU A 613 43.15 -18.64 63.19
N GLN A 614 42.69 -19.86 63.47
CA GLN A 614 41.72 -20.61 62.66
C GLN A 614 40.70 -21.34 63.55
N ALA A 615 39.46 -21.46 63.06
CA ALA A 615 38.45 -22.38 63.58
C ALA A 615 37.92 -23.27 62.46
N VAL A 616 37.72 -24.55 62.75
CA VAL A 616 37.05 -25.50 61.86
C VAL A 616 35.86 -26.12 62.59
N TYR A 617 34.66 -25.93 62.08
CA TYR A 617 33.46 -26.64 62.50
C TYR A 617 33.20 -27.79 61.54
N ASP A 618 33.14 -29.01 62.08
CA ASP A 618 32.72 -30.21 61.37
C ASP A 618 31.31 -30.57 61.84
N ALA A 619 30.35 -30.57 60.92
CA ALA A 619 28.95 -30.85 61.24
C ALA A 619 28.67 -32.33 61.55
N ALA A 620 29.45 -33.25 60.98
CA ALA A 620 29.29 -34.68 61.22
C ALA A 620 29.83 -35.08 62.60
N ALA A 621 30.93 -34.46 63.02
CA ALA A 621 31.48 -34.64 64.37
C ALA A 621 30.82 -33.73 65.42
N ASP A 622 30.10 -32.69 64.97
CA ASP A 622 29.54 -31.62 65.78
C ASP A 622 30.57 -30.99 66.74
N THR A 623 31.76 -30.74 66.20
CA THR A 623 32.91 -30.17 66.93
C THR A 623 33.48 -28.94 66.26
N ILE A 624 34.05 -28.06 67.07
CA ILE A 624 34.81 -26.89 66.68
C ILE A 624 36.25 -27.08 67.13
N THR A 625 37.17 -27.09 66.17
CA THR A 625 38.60 -27.12 66.41
C THR A 625 39.18 -25.72 66.25
N LEU A 626 39.68 -25.12 67.33
CA LEU A 626 40.44 -23.87 67.33
C LEU A 626 41.94 -24.17 67.27
N THR A 627 42.65 -23.53 66.35
CA THR A 627 44.11 -23.63 66.22
C THR A 627 44.78 -22.27 66.15
N GLY A 628 46.02 -22.19 66.61
CA GLY A 628 46.82 -20.97 66.57
C GLY A 628 47.92 -20.98 67.62
N LYS A 629 48.87 -20.03 67.52
CA LYS A 629 50.01 -19.98 68.46
C LYS A 629 49.55 -19.80 69.92
N ASN A 630 48.42 -19.10 70.11
CA ASN A 630 47.80 -18.76 71.39
C ASN A 630 46.27 -18.99 71.32
N ALA A 631 45.81 -20.15 70.86
CA ALA A 631 44.38 -20.43 70.91
C ALA A 631 43.93 -20.56 72.38
N GLU A 632 42.83 -19.91 72.73
CA GLU A 632 42.34 -19.78 74.10
C GLU A 632 40.84 -20.05 74.13
N VAL A 633 40.35 -20.78 75.13
CA VAL A 633 38.93 -20.93 75.43
C VAL A 633 38.70 -20.51 76.87
N GLN A 634 37.83 -19.51 77.05
CA GLN A 634 37.41 -19.01 78.34
C GLN A 634 35.98 -19.47 78.62
N ASP A 635 35.78 -20.15 79.75
CA ASP A 635 34.47 -20.56 80.26
C ASP A 635 34.24 -19.90 81.63
N ARG A 636 33.08 -19.25 81.81
CA ARG A 636 32.67 -18.67 83.11
C ARG A 636 32.65 -19.68 84.26
N GLN A 637 32.42 -20.96 83.99
CA GLN A 637 32.35 -22.02 85.01
C GLN A 637 33.69 -22.74 85.21
N HIS A 638 34.48 -22.93 84.16
CA HIS A 638 35.66 -23.81 84.18
C HIS A 638 37.00 -23.08 84.07
N GLY A 639 37.01 -21.76 83.87
CA GLY A 639 38.25 -20.96 83.75
C GLY A 639 38.76 -20.85 82.31
N THR A 640 40.04 -20.55 82.15
CA THR A 640 40.70 -20.35 80.84
C THR A 640 41.58 -21.55 80.49
N VAL A 641 41.48 -22.04 79.25
CA VAL A 641 42.30 -23.12 78.68
C VAL A 641 43.06 -22.58 77.46
N GLU A 642 44.39 -22.67 77.48
CA GLU A 642 45.28 -22.26 76.38
C GLU A 642 45.96 -23.49 75.74
N GLY A 643 46.02 -23.54 74.41
CA GLY A 643 46.63 -24.66 73.67
C GLY A 643 46.95 -24.35 72.21
N ALA A 644 47.72 -25.23 71.55
CA ALA A 644 48.01 -25.11 70.12
C ALA A 644 46.82 -25.57 69.26
N ARG A 645 46.04 -26.52 69.79
CA ARG A 645 44.80 -27.05 69.21
C ARG A 645 43.81 -27.36 70.33
N LEU A 646 42.62 -26.79 70.24
CA LEU A 646 41.53 -26.96 71.20
C LEU A 646 40.30 -27.47 70.47
N VAL A 647 39.73 -28.60 70.93
CA VAL A 647 38.51 -29.17 70.35
C VAL A 647 37.35 -29.02 71.34
N MET A 648 36.30 -28.34 70.90
CA MET A 648 35.06 -28.12 71.65
C MET A 648 33.90 -28.82 70.94
N LYS A 649 33.06 -29.55 71.66
CA LYS A 649 31.76 -29.98 71.12
C LYS A 649 30.77 -28.82 71.15
N THR A 650 29.82 -28.81 70.23
CA THR A 650 28.73 -27.83 70.22
C THR A 650 27.69 -28.07 71.32
N ASP A 651 27.78 -29.11 72.14
CA ASP A 651 26.94 -29.33 73.33
C ASP A 651 27.49 -28.63 74.59
N GLY A 652 28.77 -28.26 74.60
CA GLY A 652 29.43 -27.51 75.69
C GLY A 652 30.61 -28.23 76.36
N GLU A 653 30.92 -29.47 75.99
CA GLU A 653 32.10 -30.18 76.50
C GLU A 653 33.37 -29.85 75.68
N THR A 654 34.44 -29.44 76.36
CA THR A 654 35.79 -29.35 75.74
C THR A 654 36.45 -30.72 75.84
N VAL A 655 36.77 -31.35 74.71
CA VAL A 655 37.09 -32.79 74.70
C VAL A 655 38.56 -33.11 74.45
N VAL A 656 39.40 -32.24 73.86
CA VAL A 656 40.84 -32.54 73.69
C VAL A 656 41.69 -31.28 73.63
N VAL A 657 42.81 -31.27 74.37
CA VAL A 657 43.91 -30.31 74.20
C VAL A 657 45.15 -31.04 73.68
N GLU A 658 45.58 -30.73 72.45
CA GLU A 658 46.86 -31.22 71.93
C GLU A 658 47.93 -30.15 72.08
N SER A 659 48.99 -30.50 72.82
CA SER A 659 50.21 -29.71 72.93
C SER A 659 51.12 -30.04 71.75
N GLY A 660 51.51 -29.03 70.95
CA GLY A 660 52.60 -29.19 70.00
C GLY A 660 53.91 -29.58 70.71
N PRO A 661 54.89 -30.19 70.02
CA PRO A 661 56.12 -30.68 70.64
C PRO A 661 56.82 -29.55 71.44
N GLY A 662 56.90 -29.71 72.76
CA GLY A 662 57.59 -28.77 73.67
C GLY A 662 56.74 -27.65 74.29
N LYS A 663 55.41 -27.62 74.13
CA LYS A 663 54.53 -26.64 74.82
C LYS A 663 53.68 -27.32 75.90
N ARG A 664 53.42 -26.64 77.02
CA ARG A 664 52.51 -27.10 78.09
C ARG A 664 51.13 -26.46 77.89
N THR A 665 50.08 -27.27 77.91
CA THR A 665 48.70 -26.81 78.15
C THR A 665 48.64 -26.08 79.49
N VAL A 666 48.02 -24.90 79.51
CA VAL A 666 47.79 -24.14 80.74
C VAL A 666 46.30 -24.00 80.95
N THR A 667 45.80 -24.62 82.02
CA THR A 667 44.43 -24.43 82.51
C THR A 667 44.48 -23.54 83.75
N LYS A 668 43.90 -22.35 83.68
CA LYS A 668 43.80 -21.41 84.81
C LYS A 668 42.36 -21.45 85.33
N HIS A 669 42.17 -21.97 86.54
CA HIS A 669 40.89 -21.89 87.22
C HIS A 669 40.78 -20.59 88.02
N THR A 670 39.67 -19.88 87.89
CA THR A 670 39.37 -18.71 88.72
C THR A 670 38.92 -19.21 90.09
N VAL A 671 39.80 -19.13 91.08
CA VAL A 671 39.41 -19.33 92.49
C VAL A 671 38.66 -18.07 92.93
N LYS A 672 37.43 -18.24 93.43
CA LYS A 672 36.60 -17.14 93.96
C LYS A 672 37.19 -16.52 95.22
#